data_AF-A0A9R0ICR3-F1
#
_entry.id   AF-A0A9R0ICR3-F1
#
_cell.length_a   1.000
_cell.length_b   1.000
_cell.length_c   1.000
_cell.angle_alpha   90.00
_cell.angle_beta   90.00
_cell.angle_gamma   90.00
#
_symmetry.space_group_name_H-M   'P 1'
#
loop_
_entity.id
_entity.type
_entity.pdbx_description
1 polymer ?
#
loop_
_entity_poly.entity_id
_entity_poly.type
_entity_poly.pdbx_seq_one_letter_code
_entity_poly.pdbx_strand_id
1 'polypeptide(L)'
;MTFLEKVVFRILLVFQLCYLGSSKPQFASSFCIEKSGSYTKNSLYRTNLGLASSNLTSASSLRSFSNFTAGEGINRVYALFYCRGDLKLSDCRDCMETATSRIVLECPNEKEAIVFFEECTFRYANRSIFSLEEEEPNDWSFSETMVSDKDQFNDVLTAAMSGPINQAALNSSNRGFYTGVITNSSVNQTLYCLAQCTPDILGIPCRQCLLAALDNLIDEGKTKMSLFMPSCQVMYSLAPFFSIRNASRSTLHDPALNSPAVSPPPQVPPSSQRNSKLYIIVGVPAGLGLFFSLFALWFWLRKRRVGEKIAQQLPHNVHNTFTYEELALATDDFSSSNLLGQGGFGYVYKGVLPNGKEIAVKQLKAGSAQGEREFQAEVKTISLVHHRHLVSLVGYCISGDQRLLVYDFISNKTLEFHLHGEGTSPMSWESRLKTAIGAAKGLAYLHEDCNPKIIHRDIKTENILIDDEFEAKVADFGLAKFSLDTDTHVSTRVMGTFGYLAPEYAASGKLTEKSDVFSFGVVLLQLITGRRPVDKTRPFRDDSIVEWARPLLTQALEGGSFSDIVDPRLEDYNPSEMVQMIACAAVCVRISARQRPRMIQVVRALAGNLSAEDVLKEITADNTTFHESSDYNSSGQNKEESKKLGKVIQTYTHSTGMYSTNTSELASTSSSESQQENILKLGNLKQAR
;
A
#
# COMPACT_ATOMS: atom_id res chain seq x y z
N MET A 1 -36.65 40.66 -28.32
CA MET A 1 -37.24 39.54 -27.56
C MET A 1 -38.72 39.75 -27.37
N THR A 2 -39.54 38.87 -27.94
CA THR A 2 -41.00 38.88 -27.77
C THR A 2 -41.38 38.53 -26.32
N PHE A 3 -42.60 38.89 -25.89
CA PHE A 3 -43.11 38.54 -24.55
C PHE A 3 -43.03 37.03 -24.29
N LEU A 4 -43.24 36.21 -25.33
CA LEU A 4 -43.14 34.76 -25.27
C LEU A 4 -41.71 34.27 -25.01
N GLU A 5 -40.70 34.89 -25.61
CA GLU A 5 -39.29 34.55 -25.35
C GLU A 5 -38.85 34.92 -23.93
N LYS A 6 -39.39 36.00 -23.34
CA LYS A 6 -39.13 36.35 -21.93
C LYS A 6 -39.78 35.36 -20.96
N VAL A 7 -40.96 34.86 -21.30
CA VAL A 7 -41.67 33.85 -20.50
C VAL A 7 -40.98 32.50 -20.61
N VAL A 8 -40.58 32.06 -21.81
CA VAL A 8 -39.81 30.82 -22.01
C VAL A 8 -38.45 30.90 -21.31
N PHE A 9 -37.75 32.03 -21.38
CA PHE A 9 -36.49 32.21 -20.68
C PHE A 9 -36.66 32.19 -19.16
N ARG A 10 -37.74 32.78 -18.62
CA ARG A 10 -38.06 32.70 -17.19
C ARG A 10 -38.51 31.31 -16.74
N ILE A 11 -39.25 30.58 -17.57
CA ILE A 11 -39.62 29.19 -17.31
C ILE A 11 -38.38 28.29 -17.35
N LEU A 12 -37.46 28.49 -18.31
CA LEU A 12 -36.18 27.76 -18.36
C LEU A 12 -35.26 28.13 -17.19
N LEU A 13 -35.26 29.39 -16.75
CA LEU A 13 -34.52 29.81 -15.56
C LEU A 13 -35.13 29.24 -14.28
N VAL A 14 -36.47 29.15 -14.19
CA VAL A 14 -37.18 28.50 -13.09
C VAL A 14 -36.99 26.98 -13.16
N PHE A 15 -36.95 26.35 -14.33
CA PHE A 15 -36.60 24.94 -14.48
C PHE A 15 -35.13 24.67 -14.10
N GLN A 16 -34.19 25.56 -14.44
CA GLN A 16 -32.80 25.48 -13.97
C GLN A 16 -32.67 25.74 -12.47
N LEU A 17 -33.50 26.61 -11.89
CA LEU A 17 -33.53 26.88 -10.44
C LEU A 17 -34.31 25.81 -9.66
N CYS A 18 -35.24 25.08 -10.29
CA CYS A 18 -35.96 23.94 -9.73
C CYS A 18 -35.14 22.63 -9.77
N TYR A 19 -34.07 22.57 -10.58
CA TYR A 19 -33.09 21.46 -10.55
C TYR A 19 -31.95 21.67 -9.53
N LEU A 20 -31.93 22.79 -8.81
CA LEU A 20 -31.07 22.99 -7.64
C LEU A 20 -31.77 22.47 -6.37
N GLY A 21 -32.03 21.16 -6.35
CA GLY A 21 -32.65 20.46 -5.22
C GLY A 21 -32.38 18.96 -5.31
N SER A 22 -31.46 18.48 -4.45
CA SER A 22 -31.00 17.09 -4.24
C SER A 22 -30.85 16.25 -5.52
N SER A 23 -29.66 16.26 -6.12
CA SER A 23 -29.26 15.24 -7.09
C SER A 23 -29.24 13.89 -6.37
N LYS A 24 -30.00 12.91 -6.86
CA LYS A 24 -29.98 11.55 -6.33
C LYS A 24 -28.54 11.00 -6.29
N PRO A 25 -28.17 10.22 -5.27
CA PRO A 25 -26.84 9.59 -5.19
C PRO A 25 -26.49 8.83 -6.47
N GLN A 26 -25.28 9.04 -6.99
CA GLN A 26 -24.84 8.45 -8.24
C GLN A 26 -24.20 7.09 -7.97
N PHE A 27 -24.90 6.02 -8.33
CA PHE A 27 -24.39 4.66 -8.22
C PHE A 27 -23.18 4.44 -9.14
N ALA A 28 -22.11 3.88 -8.58
CA ALA A 28 -20.96 3.40 -9.35
C ALA A 28 -21.06 1.89 -9.56
N SER A 29 -20.99 1.10 -8.49
CA SER A 29 -21.02 -0.36 -8.56
C SER A 29 -21.29 -1.04 -7.23
N SER A 30 -21.48 -2.37 -7.26
CA SER A 30 -21.62 -3.22 -6.09
C SER A 30 -20.96 -4.58 -6.33
N PHE A 31 -20.39 -5.15 -5.27
CA PHE A 31 -19.74 -6.46 -5.31
C PHE A 31 -20.27 -7.35 -4.19
N CYS A 32 -20.65 -8.57 -4.56
CA CYS A 32 -21.12 -9.61 -3.66
C CYS A 32 -20.02 -10.68 -3.51
N ILE A 33 -19.51 -10.89 -2.29
CA ILE A 33 -18.33 -11.75 -2.05
C ILE A 33 -18.79 -13.16 -1.70
N GLU A 34 -18.99 -13.99 -2.72
CA GLU A 34 -19.54 -15.36 -2.59
C GLU A 34 -18.70 -16.26 -1.66
N LYS A 35 -17.37 -16.11 -1.69
CA LYS A 35 -16.44 -16.94 -0.88
C LYS A 35 -16.59 -16.73 0.62
N SER A 36 -17.21 -15.64 1.06
CA SER A 36 -17.42 -15.34 2.49
C SER A 36 -18.63 -16.07 3.09
N GLY A 37 -19.35 -16.86 2.27
CA GLY A 37 -20.49 -17.67 2.66
C GLY A 37 -21.82 -16.94 2.48
N SER A 38 -22.93 -17.68 2.62
CA SER A 38 -24.29 -17.16 2.41
C SER A 38 -25.14 -17.20 3.67
N TYR A 39 -26.21 -16.41 3.68
CA TYR A 39 -27.25 -16.38 4.71
C TYR A 39 -28.63 -16.47 4.06
N THR A 40 -29.65 -16.87 4.83
CA THR A 40 -31.04 -16.92 4.36
C THR A 40 -31.83 -15.70 4.83
N LYS A 41 -32.90 -15.33 4.11
CA LYS A 41 -33.75 -14.15 4.40
C LYS A 41 -34.30 -14.10 5.84
N ASN A 42 -34.49 -15.26 6.49
CA ASN A 42 -35.01 -15.38 7.86
C ASN A 42 -33.92 -15.70 8.90
N SER A 43 -32.64 -15.58 8.54
CA SER A 43 -31.52 -15.87 9.45
C SER A 43 -31.27 -14.75 10.45
N LEU A 44 -30.66 -15.10 11.59
CA LEU A 44 -30.15 -14.12 12.56
C LEU A 44 -29.12 -13.16 11.94
N TYR A 45 -28.29 -13.65 11.02
CA TYR A 45 -27.36 -12.82 10.25
C TYR A 45 -28.09 -11.70 9.49
N ARG A 46 -29.19 -12.02 8.79
CA ARG A 46 -29.99 -11.02 8.06
C ARG A 46 -30.63 -9.98 8.99
N THR A 47 -31.09 -10.39 10.17
CA THR A 47 -31.61 -9.50 11.21
C THR A 47 -30.51 -8.56 11.72
N ASN A 48 -29.32 -9.10 12.01
CA ASN A 48 -28.18 -8.32 12.48
C ASN A 48 -27.67 -7.34 11.41
N LEU A 49 -27.67 -7.74 10.14
CA LEU A 49 -27.37 -6.84 9.02
C LEU A 49 -28.38 -5.68 8.95
N GLY A 50 -29.68 -5.97 9.13
CA GLY A 50 -30.70 -4.93 9.20
C GLY A 50 -30.47 -3.94 10.36
N LEU A 51 -30.07 -4.44 11.53
CA LEU A 51 -29.73 -3.62 12.69
C LEU A 51 -28.49 -2.75 12.43
N ALA A 52 -27.45 -3.32 11.81
CA ALA A 52 -26.24 -2.57 11.46
C ALA A 52 -26.54 -1.46 10.44
N SER A 53 -27.29 -1.78 9.37
CA SER A 53 -27.69 -0.81 8.35
C SER A 53 -28.52 0.34 8.91
N SER A 54 -29.50 0.06 9.78
CA SER A 54 -30.35 1.11 10.37
C SER A 54 -29.58 2.03 11.32
N ASN A 55 -28.68 1.47 12.14
CA ASN A 55 -27.81 2.25 13.03
C ASN A 55 -26.85 3.15 12.24
N LEU A 56 -26.22 2.62 11.19
CA LEU A 56 -25.29 3.38 10.37
C LEU A 56 -25.98 4.48 9.55
N THR A 57 -27.18 4.21 9.03
CA THR A 57 -28.02 5.21 8.37
C THR A 57 -28.46 6.32 9.34
N SER A 58 -28.68 5.98 10.61
CA SER A 58 -28.99 6.99 11.62
C SER A 58 -27.74 7.81 11.97
N ALA A 59 -26.58 7.18 12.06
CA ALA A 59 -25.30 7.82 12.34
C ALA A 59 -24.84 8.77 11.21
N SER A 60 -25.20 8.52 9.95
CA SER A 60 -24.83 9.37 8.82
C SER A 60 -25.43 10.78 8.88
N SER A 61 -26.47 10.98 9.68
CA SER A 61 -27.03 12.32 9.98
C SER A 61 -26.11 13.17 10.86
N LEU A 62 -25.15 12.56 11.55
CA LEU A 62 -24.28 13.20 12.54
C LEU A 62 -22.80 13.22 12.15
N ARG A 63 -22.38 12.29 11.28
CA ARG A 63 -20.97 12.08 10.92
C ARG A 63 -20.85 11.48 9.52
N SER A 64 -19.76 11.79 8.85
CA SER A 64 -19.41 11.28 7.51
C SER A 64 -18.74 9.90 7.52
N PHE A 65 -18.56 9.28 8.68
CA PHE A 65 -18.02 7.94 8.83
C PHE A 65 -18.52 7.32 10.13
N SER A 66 -18.90 6.05 10.09
CA SER A 66 -19.13 5.26 11.29
C SER A 66 -18.97 3.78 10.96
N ASN A 67 -18.60 3.00 11.96
CA ASN A 67 -18.69 1.55 11.94
C ASN A 67 -19.70 1.07 12.99
N PHE A 68 -20.18 -0.17 12.82
CA PHE A 68 -21.11 -0.82 13.73
C PHE A 68 -20.93 -2.34 13.66
N THR A 69 -21.00 -3.00 14.81
CA THR A 69 -21.00 -4.47 14.91
C THR A 69 -22.32 -4.93 15.49
N ALA A 70 -22.95 -5.91 14.85
CA ALA A 70 -24.21 -6.50 15.30
C ALA A 70 -24.07 -8.02 15.44
N GLY A 71 -24.55 -8.58 16.55
CA GLY A 71 -24.59 -10.02 16.78
C GLY A 71 -23.27 -10.68 17.18
N GLU A 72 -23.31 -12.01 17.31
CA GLU A 72 -22.22 -12.83 17.84
C GLU A 72 -22.01 -14.12 17.04
N GLY A 73 -20.82 -14.71 17.18
CA GLY A 73 -20.44 -15.96 16.52
C GLY A 73 -20.64 -15.91 15.01
N ILE A 74 -21.23 -16.96 14.44
CA ILE A 74 -21.50 -17.10 13.00
C ILE A 74 -22.52 -16.10 12.43
N ASN A 75 -23.22 -15.38 13.31
CA ASN A 75 -24.25 -14.39 12.99
C ASN A 75 -23.75 -12.94 13.16
N ARG A 76 -22.46 -12.75 13.49
CA ARG A 76 -21.87 -11.42 13.66
C ARG A 76 -21.71 -10.72 12.32
N VAL A 77 -22.09 -9.45 12.28
CA VAL A 77 -21.96 -8.55 11.13
C VAL A 77 -21.10 -7.36 11.53
N TYR A 78 -20.03 -7.12 10.77
CA TYR A 78 -19.26 -5.89 10.81
C TYR A 78 -19.68 -5.02 9.64
N ALA A 79 -20.09 -3.78 9.88
CA ALA A 79 -20.49 -2.87 8.82
C ALA A 79 -19.88 -1.49 9.05
N LEU A 80 -19.59 -0.78 7.97
CA LEU A 80 -19.14 0.60 8.02
C LEU A 80 -19.66 1.38 6.81
N PHE A 81 -19.65 2.70 6.94
CA PHE A 81 -19.76 3.60 5.82
C PHE A 81 -18.79 4.74 5.92
N TYR A 82 -18.47 5.34 4.78
CA TYR A 82 -17.91 6.68 4.72
C TYR A 82 -18.53 7.47 3.56
N CYS A 83 -18.72 8.76 3.79
CA CYS A 83 -19.20 9.72 2.80
C CYS A 83 -18.06 10.65 2.38
N ARG A 84 -18.17 11.19 1.17
CA ARG A 84 -17.22 12.16 0.64
C ARG A 84 -17.16 13.41 1.53
N GLY A 85 -15.97 13.89 1.83
CA GLY A 85 -15.77 14.91 2.88
C GLY A 85 -16.29 16.32 2.55
N ASP A 86 -16.63 16.61 1.29
CA ASP A 86 -17.24 17.88 0.85
C ASP A 86 -18.77 17.89 0.91
N LEU A 87 -19.41 16.76 1.25
CA LEU A 87 -20.86 16.63 1.30
C LEU A 87 -21.46 17.19 2.58
N LYS A 88 -22.70 17.66 2.49
CA LYS A 88 -23.50 17.93 3.68
C LYS A 88 -23.91 16.61 4.33
N LEU A 89 -24.15 16.63 5.64
CA LEU A 89 -24.65 15.45 6.36
C LEU A 89 -26.02 14.99 5.84
N SER A 90 -26.84 15.89 5.30
CA SER A 90 -28.08 15.52 4.58
C SER A 90 -27.80 14.65 3.36
N ASP A 91 -26.83 15.04 2.53
CA ASP A 91 -26.51 14.36 1.28
C ASP A 91 -25.83 13.01 1.57
N CYS A 92 -24.99 12.97 2.61
CA CYS A 92 -24.42 11.73 3.13
C CYS A 92 -25.51 10.77 3.63
N ARG A 93 -26.54 11.28 4.33
CA ARG A 93 -27.68 10.47 4.78
C ARG A 93 -28.50 9.94 3.60
N ASP A 94 -28.83 10.79 2.63
CA ASP A 94 -29.59 10.37 1.44
C ASP A 94 -28.83 9.27 0.65
N CYS A 95 -27.50 9.40 0.54
CA CYS A 95 -26.64 8.38 -0.04
C CYS A 95 -26.68 7.08 0.77
N MET A 96 -26.58 7.16 2.10
CA MET A 96 -26.61 6.00 2.97
C MET A 96 -27.95 5.25 2.98
N GLU A 97 -29.08 5.96 2.97
CA GLU A 97 -30.42 5.36 2.83
C GLU A 97 -30.53 4.59 1.50
N THR A 98 -29.98 5.16 0.42
CA THR A 98 -29.96 4.54 -0.91
C THR A 98 -29.02 3.33 -0.96
N ALA A 99 -27.80 3.46 -0.41
CA ALA A 99 -26.77 2.43 -0.43
C ALA A 99 -27.18 1.18 0.36
N THR A 100 -27.69 1.37 1.57
CA THR A 100 -28.14 0.25 2.44
C THR A 100 -29.35 -0.48 1.86
N SER A 101 -30.23 0.23 1.16
CA SER A 101 -31.37 -0.38 0.46
C SER A 101 -30.92 -1.15 -0.78
N ARG A 102 -30.01 -0.58 -1.58
CA ARG A 102 -29.56 -1.16 -2.84
C ARG A 102 -28.72 -2.41 -2.64
N ILE A 103 -27.77 -2.39 -1.69
CA ILE A 103 -26.85 -3.52 -1.50
C ILE A 103 -27.57 -4.83 -1.11
N VAL A 104 -28.72 -4.75 -0.44
CA VAL A 104 -29.55 -5.92 -0.10
C VAL A 104 -30.33 -6.43 -1.30
N LEU A 105 -30.58 -5.59 -2.30
CA LEU A 105 -31.21 -6.00 -3.56
C LEU A 105 -30.19 -6.63 -4.51
N GLU A 106 -28.99 -6.04 -4.62
CA GLU A 106 -27.90 -6.54 -5.47
C GLU A 106 -27.26 -7.82 -4.90
N CYS A 107 -27.07 -7.88 -3.57
CA CYS A 107 -26.47 -9.01 -2.86
C CYS A 107 -27.47 -9.57 -1.82
N PRO A 108 -28.45 -10.37 -2.24
CA PRO A 108 -29.55 -10.79 -1.38
C PRO A 108 -29.13 -11.76 -0.28
N ASN A 109 -28.07 -12.56 -0.51
CA ASN A 109 -27.77 -13.73 0.30
C ASN A 109 -26.31 -13.80 0.78
N GLU A 110 -25.43 -12.88 0.39
CA GLU A 110 -23.99 -12.98 0.62
C GLU A 110 -23.61 -12.38 1.97
N LYS A 111 -22.74 -13.05 2.73
CA LYS A 111 -22.31 -12.53 4.05
C LYS A 111 -21.35 -11.36 3.96
N GLU A 112 -20.79 -11.06 2.80
CA GLU A 112 -19.91 -9.92 2.60
C GLU A 112 -20.23 -9.23 1.29
N ALA A 113 -20.39 -7.91 1.35
CA ALA A 113 -20.68 -7.10 0.18
C ALA A 113 -20.23 -5.65 0.39
N ILE A 114 -20.01 -4.96 -0.72
CA ILE A 114 -19.69 -3.53 -0.77
C ILE A 114 -20.45 -2.86 -1.90
N VAL A 115 -20.89 -1.63 -1.66
CA VAL A 115 -21.53 -0.77 -2.67
C VAL A 115 -20.86 0.60 -2.69
N PHE A 116 -20.58 1.07 -3.90
CA PHE A 116 -19.94 2.35 -4.20
C PHE A 116 -20.92 3.32 -4.87
N PHE A 117 -21.01 4.52 -4.32
CA PHE A 117 -21.61 5.69 -4.94
C PHE A 117 -20.54 6.79 -5.06
N GLU A 118 -20.68 7.74 -5.99
CA GLU A 118 -19.74 8.89 -6.08
C GLU A 118 -19.73 9.72 -4.77
N GLU A 119 -20.79 9.61 -3.95
CA GLU A 119 -20.97 10.32 -2.69
C GLU A 119 -20.62 9.51 -1.43
N CYS A 120 -20.83 8.19 -1.43
CA CYS A 120 -20.60 7.37 -0.24
C CYS A 120 -20.30 5.91 -0.57
N THR A 121 -19.68 5.21 0.37
CA THR A 121 -19.45 3.77 0.32
C THR A 121 -20.07 3.12 1.54
N PHE A 122 -20.76 2.00 1.33
CA PHE A 122 -21.27 1.16 2.41
C PHE A 122 -20.81 -0.28 2.20
N ARG A 123 -20.34 -0.93 3.27
CA ARG A 123 -19.89 -2.32 3.21
C ARG A 123 -20.18 -3.07 4.50
N TYR A 124 -20.40 -4.37 4.37
CA TYR A 124 -20.55 -5.27 5.50
C TYR A 124 -19.84 -6.61 5.25
N ALA A 125 -19.46 -7.29 6.32
CA ALA A 125 -18.79 -8.59 6.29
C ALA A 125 -19.06 -9.40 7.56
N ASN A 126 -18.79 -10.71 7.49
CA ASN A 126 -18.76 -11.62 8.64
C ASN A 126 -17.38 -11.74 9.31
N ARG A 127 -16.43 -10.89 8.91
CA ARG A 127 -15.10 -10.70 9.50
C ARG A 127 -14.90 -9.23 9.84
N SER A 128 -13.95 -8.93 10.73
CA SER A 128 -13.59 -7.53 10.98
C SER A 128 -13.06 -6.88 9.69
N ILE A 129 -13.55 -5.68 9.41
CA ILE A 129 -13.18 -4.83 8.26
C ILE A 129 -12.75 -3.43 8.72
N PHE A 130 -12.53 -3.24 10.03
CA PHE A 130 -12.17 -1.96 10.63
C PHE A 130 -10.67 -1.83 10.75
N SER A 131 -10.14 -0.64 10.46
CA SER A 131 -8.71 -0.34 10.49
C SER A 131 -7.87 -1.28 9.62
N LEU A 132 -8.48 -1.77 8.53
CA LEU A 132 -7.82 -2.59 7.52
C LEU A 132 -7.74 -1.81 6.21
N GLU A 133 -6.55 -1.78 5.64
CA GLU A 133 -6.32 -1.29 4.30
C GLU A 133 -6.65 -2.44 3.32
N GLU A 134 -7.64 -2.19 2.47
CA GLU A 134 -8.11 -3.13 1.46
C GLU A 134 -8.31 -2.41 0.13
N GLU A 135 -7.63 -2.91 -0.91
CA GLU A 135 -7.70 -2.39 -2.28
C GLU A 135 -8.78 -3.07 -3.14
N GLU A 136 -9.28 -4.24 -2.73
CA GLU A 136 -10.21 -5.07 -3.52
C GLU A 136 -11.49 -5.44 -2.73
N PRO A 137 -12.66 -5.49 -3.39
CA PRO A 137 -12.88 -5.20 -4.80
C PRO A 137 -12.87 -3.68 -5.09
N ASN A 138 -12.30 -3.28 -6.22
CA ASN A 138 -12.35 -1.89 -6.70
C ASN A 138 -13.08 -1.74 -8.03
N ASP A 139 -13.47 -0.49 -8.34
CA ASP A 139 -14.06 -0.11 -9.61
C ASP A 139 -13.82 1.37 -9.92
N TRP A 140 -14.04 1.76 -11.17
CA TRP A 140 -13.83 3.13 -11.63
C TRP A 140 -15.02 3.68 -12.44
N SER A 141 -15.12 5.01 -12.45
CA SER A 141 -16.03 5.78 -13.30
C SER A 141 -15.21 6.80 -14.09
N PHE A 142 -15.53 7.02 -15.37
CA PHE A 142 -14.76 7.94 -16.22
C PHE A 142 -15.63 8.68 -17.24
N SER A 143 -15.10 9.80 -17.75
CA SER A 143 -15.66 10.48 -18.93
C SER A 143 -15.27 9.77 -20.22
N GLU A 144 -16.14 9.79 -21.24
CA GLU A 144 -15.79 9.29 -22.58
C GLU A 144 -14.69 10.13 -23.26
N THR A 145 -14.61 11.42 -22.93
CA THR A 145 -13.65 12.38 -23.47
C THR A 145 -12.21 12.10 -23.00
N MET A 146 -11.28 12.18 -23.96
CA MET A 146 -9.84 12.00 -23.76
C MET A 146 -9.10 13.33 -23.77
N VAL A 147 -7.95 13.37 -23.10
CA VAL A 147 -7.00 14.49 -23.15
C VAL A 147 -6.19 14.45 -24.46
N SER A 148 -5.73 15.61 -24.91
CA SER A 148 -5.02 15.74 -26.19
C SER A 148 -3.61 15.13 -26.17
N ASP A 149 -2.90 15.24 -25.06
CA ASP A 149 -1.56 14.69 -24.84
C ASP A 149 -1.58 13.92 -23.52
N LYS A 150 -1.48 12.58 -23.62
CA LYS A 150 -1.61 11.68 -22.48
C LYS A 150 -0.39 11.78 -21.55
N ASP A 151 0.81 11.78 -22.11
CA ASP A 151 2.05 11.71 -21.32
C ASP A 151 2.25 13.01 -20.54
N GLN A 152 2.04 14.16 -21.19
CA GLN A 152 2.08 15.45 -20.51
C GLN A 152 0.97 15.57 -19.45
N PHE A 153 -0.22 15.06 -19.73
CA PHE A 153 -1.32 15.09 -18.76
C PHE A 153 -1.01 14.24 -17.53
N ASN A 154 -0.39 13.08 -17.70
CA ASN A 154 -0.03 12.17 -16.62
C ASN A 154 0.97 12.80 -15.64
N ASP A 155 1.97 13.53 -16.16
CA ASP A 155 2.92 14.28 -15.33
C ASP A 155 2.20 15.34 -14.48
N VAL A 156 1.29 16.10 -15.12
CA VAL A 156 0.52 17.14 -14.44
C VAL A 156 -0.44 16.53 -13.42
N LEU A 157 -1.12 15.43 -13.74
CA LEU A 157 -2.04 14.73 -12.84
C LEU A 157 -1.31 14.18 -11.60
N THR A 158 -0.15 13.55 -11.79
CA THR A 158 0.67 13.01 -10.70
C THR A 158 1.14 14.12 -9.77
N ALA A 159 1.69 15.20 -10.34
CA ALA A 159 2.06 16.38 -9.57
C ALA A 159 0.85 16.97 -8.84
N ALA A 160 -0.30 17.02 -9.51
CA ALA A 160 -1.50 17.64 -8.95
C ALA A 160 -2.14 16.86 -7.80
N MET A 161 -2.08 15.53 -7.87
CA MET A 161 -2.63 14.64 -6.84
C MET A 161 -1.72 14.50 -5.62
N SER A 162 -0.42 14.78 -5.76
CA SER A 162 0.55 14.67 -4.65
C SER A 162 0.13 15.46 -3.40
N GLY A 163 -0.38 16.68 -3.58
CA GLY A 163 -0.85 17.55 -2.48
C GLY A 163 -2.05 16.94 -1.75
N PRO A 164 -3.18 16.70 -2.45
CA PRO A 164 -4.36 16.06 -1.86
C PRO A 164 -4.08 14.72 -1.18
N ILE A 165 -3.27 13.85 -1.78
CA ILE A 165 -2.94 12.55 -1.21
C ILE A 165 -2.21 12.70 0.12
N ASN A 166 -1.16 13.53 0.17
CA ASN A 166 -0.39 13.72 1.39
C ASN A 166 -1.21 14.38 2.50
N GLN A 167 -2.07 15.34 2.15
CA GLN A 167 -2.91 16.02 3.12
C GLN A 167 -4.04 15.13 3.64
N ALA A 168 -4.71 14.37 2.77
CA ALA A 168 -5.70 13.38 3.18
C ALA A 168 -5.07 12.36 4.14
N ALA A 169 -3.86 11.88 3.87
CA ALA A 169 -3.18 10.91 4.70
C ALA A 169 -2.70 11.44 6.05
N LEU A 170 -2.11 12.63 6.09
CA LEU A 170 -1.38 13.14 7.26
C LEU A 170 -2.20 14.10 8.13
N ASN A 171 -3.27 14.70 7.59
CA ASN A 171 -4.07 15.68 8.31
C ASN A 171 -5.31 15.05 8.96
N SER A 172 -5.18 14.68 10.24
CA SER A 172 -6.28 14.10 11.03
C SER A 172 -7.49 15.02 11.18
N SER A 173 -7.32 16.35 11.02
CA SER A 173 -8.43 17.32 11.15
C SER A 173 -9.47 17.18 10.05
N ASN A 174 -9.06 16.72 8.86
CA ASN A 174 -9.96 16.50 7.72
C ASN A 174 -10.39 15.04 7.58
N ARG A 175 -10.11 14.18 8.58
CA ARG A 175 -10.58 12.78 8.63
C ARG A 175 -10.32 12.00 7.33
N GLY A 176 -9.11 12.10 6.80
CA GLY A 176 -8.76 11.33 5.61
C GLY A 176 -9.15 11.97 4.29
N PHE A 177 -9.66 13.21 4.26
CA PHE A 177 -10.18 13.87 3.06
C PHE A 177 -9.39 15.12 2.67
N TYR A 178 -9.15 15.32 1.37
CA TYR A 178 -8.63 16.58 0.85
C TYR A 178 -9.01 16.84 -0.61
N THR A 179 -9.10 18.12 -0.98
CA THR A 179 -9.29 18.56 -2.37
C THR A 179 -8.19 19.54 -2.80
N GLY A 180 -7.80 19.46 -4.07
CA GLY A 180 -6.80 20.32 -4.68
C GLY A 180 -7.32 20.95 -5.97
N VAL A 181 -6.93 22.19 -6.23
CA VAL A 181 -7.18 22.87 -7.50
C VAL A 181 -5.85 23.39 -8.03
N ILE A 182 -5.44 22.87 -9.19
CA ILE A 182 -4.15 23.19 -9.81
C ILE A 182 -4.40 23.67 -11.22
N THR A 183 -3.89 24.85 -11.52
CA THR A 183 -3.98 25.47 -12.84
C THR A 183 -2.60 25.46 -13.49
N ASN A 184 -2.48 24.78 -14.62
CA ASN A 184 -1.29 24.84 -15.45
C ASN A 184 -1.45 25.99 -16.46
N SER A 185 -0.76 27.10 -16.21
CA SER A 185 -0.82 28.31 -17.04
C SER A 185 -0.29 28.10 -18.45
N SER A 186 0.63 27.16 -18.66
CA SER A 186 1.26 26.90 -19.97
C SER A 186 0.30 26.25 -20.97
N VAL A 187 -0.70 25.49 -20.48
CA VAL A 187 -1.72 24.81 -21.30
C VAL A 187 -3.15 25.26 -21.01
N ASN A 188 -3.32 26.28 -20.15
CA ASN A 188 -4.62 26.79 -19.71
C ASN A 188 -5.59 25.70 -19.22
N GLN A 189 -5.07 24.69 -18.52
CA GLN A 189 -5.85 23.60 -17.96
C GLN A 189 -5.94 23.74 -16.44
N THR A 190 -7.13 23.52 -15.88
CA THR A 190 -7.34 23.46 -14.43
C THR A 190 -7.81 22.06 -14.06
N LEU A 191 -7.11 21.45 -13.12
CA LEU A 191 -7.44 20.15 -12.55
C LEU A 191 -8.05 20.33 -11.16
N TYR A 192 -9.19 19.68 -10.97
CA TYR A 192 -9.86 19.51 -9.70
C TYR A 192 -9.54 18.09 -9.23
N CYS A 193 -8.90 17.97 -8.07
CA CYS A 193 -8.41 16.71 -7.52
C CYS A 193 -9.04 16.46 -6.15
N LEU A 194 -9.35 15.21 -5.85
CA LEU A 194 -9.90 14.77 -4.58
C LEU A 194 -9.23 13.46 -4.20
N ALA A 195 -8.78 13.38 -2.95
CA ALA A 195 -8.22 12.19 -2.34
C ALA A 195 -8.93 11.94 -1.01
N GLN A 196 -9.40 10.71 -0.78
CA GLN A 196 -10.01 10.34 0.48
C GLN A 196 -9.75 8.91 0.90
N CYS A 197 -9.41 8.67 2.16
CA CYS A 197 -9.40 7.33 2.78
C CYS A 197 -10.46 7.21 3.88
N THR A 198 -10.73 6.00 4.34
CA THR A 198 -11.56 5.81 5.53
C THR A 198 -10.83 6.38 6.76
N PRO A 199 -11.54 7.09 7.66
CA PRO A 199 -10.92 7.72 8.83
C PRO A 199 -10.24 6.75 9.82
N ASP A 200 -10.45 5.45 9.70
CA ASP A 200 -9.87 4.40 10.55
C ASP A 200 -8.52 3.85 10.05
N ILE A 201 -7.99 4.36 8.92
CA ILE A 201 -6.70 3.95 8.35
C ILE A 201 -5.71 5.11 8.08
N LEU A 202 -5.86 6.25 8.77
CA LEU A 202 -5.02 7.44 8.57
C LEU A 202 -3.50 7.18 8.66
N GLY A 203 -2.71 8.11 8.13
CA GLY A 203 -1.25 8.00 8.11
C GLY A 203 -0.76 7.16 6.93
N ILE A 204 0.14 6.21 7.21
CA ILE A 204 0.80 5.41 6.18
C ILE A 204 -0.20 4.56 5.37
N PRO A 205 -1.14 3.81 5.98
CA PRO A 205 -2.06 2.95 5.24
C PRO A 205 -2.98 3.76 4.30
N CYS A 206 -3.49 4.91 4.77
CA CYS A 206 -4.27 5.84 3.95
C CYS A 206 -3.48 6.31 2.73
N ARG A 207 -2.21 6.71 2.91
CA ARG A 207 -1.36 7.16 1.80
C ARG A 207 -1.09 6.04 0.81
N GLN A 208 -0.85 4.82 1.27
CA GLN A 208 -0.64 3.66 0.42
C GLN A 208 -1.87 3.36 -0.45
N CYS A 209 -3.05 3.31 0.16
CA CYS A 209 -4.30 3.11 -0.59
C CYS A 209 -4.49 4.22 -1.64
N LEU A 210 -4.30 5.49 -1.26
CA LEU A 210 -4.46 6.62 -2.18
C LEU A 210 -3.45 6.64 -3.34
N LEU A 211 -2.21 6.20 -3.09
CA LEU A 211 -1.20 6.06 -4.15
C LEU A 211 -1.52 4.87 -5.07
N ALA A 212 -1.94 3.73 -4.51
CA ALA A 212 -2.41 2.60 -5.30
C ALA A 212 -3.61 2.98 -6.16
N ALA A 213 -4.51 3.81 -5.62
CA ALA A 213 -5.64 4.33 -6.37
C ALA A 213 -5.20 5.26 -7.52
N LEU A 214 -4.27 6.19 -7.26
CA LEU A 214 -3.73 7.06 -8.30
C LEU A 214 -3.02 6.29 -9.43
N ASP A 215 -2.26 5.24 -9.10
CA ASP A 215 -1.54 4.43 -10.10
C ASP A 215 -2.47 3.76 -11.11
N ASN A 216 -3.71 3.44 -10.72
CA ASN A 216 -4.73 2.90 -11.62
C ASN A 216 -5.36 3.98 -12.53
N LEU A 217 -5.15 5.27 -12.24
CA LEU A 217 -5.67 6.39 -13.03
C LEU A 217 -4.64 6.95 -14.02
N ILE A 218 -3.34 6.82 -13.73
CA ILE A 218 -2.22 7.47 -14.45
C ILE A 218 -2.07 7.00 -15.91
N ASP A 219 -2.85 6.07 -16.44
CA ASP A 219 -2.66 5.58 -17.81
C ASP A 219 -3.91 5.60 -18.71
N GLU A 220 -4.97 6.24 -18.27
CA GLU A 220 -6.25 6.18 -18.98
C GLU A 220 -6.50 7.38 -19.90
N GLY A 221 -5.82 8.52 -19.66
CA GLY A 221 -5.92 9.71 -20.52
C GLY A 221 -7.33 10.32 -20.60
N LYS A 222 -8.18 10.09 -19.59
CA LYS A 222 -9.55 10.62 -19.54
C LYS A 222 -9.57 12.03 -18.95
N THR A 223 -10.60 12.81 -19.27
CA THR A 223 -10.76 14.17 -18.71
C THR A 223 -11.41 14.22 -17.32
N LYS A 224 -12.12 13.15 -16.91
CA LYS A 224 -12.62 12.89 -15.56
C LYS A 224 -12.44 11.41 -15.26
N MET A 225 -11.94 11.08 -14.08
CA MET A 225 -12.02 9.73 -13.52
C MET A 225 -12.23 9.75 -12.01
N SER A 226 -12.86 8.68 -11.53
CA SER A 226 -13.02 8.35 -10.12
C SER A 226 -12.66 6.89 -9.96
N LEU A 227 -11.82 6.55 -8.99
CA LEU A 227 -11.54 5.18 -8.60
C LEU A 227 -11.99 4.97 -7.16
N PHE A 228 -12.72 3.88 -6.93
CA PHE A 228 -13.31 3.49 -5.67
C PHE A 228 -12.67 2.19 -5.19
N MET A 229 -12.02 2.24 -4.03
CA MET A 229 -11.50 1.09 -3.31
C MET A 229 -12.21 0.99 -1.95
N PRO A 230 -12.22 -0.19 -1.29
CA PRO A 230 -12.88 -0.36 0.00
C PRO A 230 -12.40 0.60 1.09
N SER A 231 -11.12 0.97 1.08
CA SER A 231 -10.51 1.84 2.09
C SER A 231 -10.15 3.25 1.59
N CYS A 232 -10.28 3.55 0.29
CA CYS A 232 -10.00 4.90 -0.25
C CYS A 232 -10.61 5.17 -1.64
N GLN A 233 -10.58 6.43 -2.05
CA GLN A 233 -10.99 6.90 -3.36
C GLN A 233 -10.12 8.06 -3.84
N VAL A 234 -9.90 8.11 -5.16
CA VAL A 234 -9.21 9.22 -5.83
C VAL A 234 -10.05 9.65 -7.03
N MET A 235 -10.26 10.97 -7.17
CA MET A 235 -11.06 11.53 -8.27
C MET A 235 -10.37 12.75 -8.86
N TYR A 236 -10.31 12.84 -10.18
CA TYR A 236 -9.89 14.06 -10.88
C TYR A 236 -10.90 14.46 -11.96
N SER A 237 -10.91 15.75 -12.30
CA SER A 237 -11.72 16.29 -13.39
C SER A 237 -11.15 17.60 -13.89
N LEU A 238 -11.29 17.86 -15.19
CA LEU A 238 -11.05 19.19 -15.79
C LEU A 238 -12.19 20.19 -15.53
N ALA A 239 -13.34 19.70 -15.05
CA ALA A 239 -14.48 20.52 -14.62
C ALA A 239 -14.69 20.43 -13.09
N PRO A 240 -15.08 21.51 -12.41
CA PRO A 240 -15.33 21.48 -10.97
C PRO A 240 -16.45 20.51 -10.62
N PHE A 241 -16.22 19.65 -9.62
CA PHE A 241 -17.22 18.69 -9.09
C PHE A 241 -17.39 18.79 -7.56
N PHE A 242 -16.73 19.76 -6.93
CA PHE A 242 -16.89 20.13 -5.52
C PHE A 242 -16.88 21.66 -5.38
N SER A 243 -17.35 22.18 -4.26
CA SER A 243 -17.38 23.63 -4.00
C SER A 243 -15.97 24.19 -3.77
N ILE A 244 -15.57 25.19 -4.56
CA ILE A 244 -14.23 25.80 -4.55
C ILE A 244 -13.95 26.62 -3.26
N ARG A 245 -14.96 26.86 -2.41
CA ARG A 245 -14.77 27.63 -1.17
C ARG A 245 -13.77 27.00 -0.18
N ASN A 246 -13.45 25.72 -0.34
CA ASN A 246 -12.54 24.96 0.54
C ASN A 246 -11.21 24.54 -0.13
N ALA A 247 -10.91 24.99 -1.35
CA ALA A 247 -9.70 24.56 -2.06
C ALA A 247 -8.47 25.44 -1.74
N SER A 248 -7.37 24.84 -1.33
CA SER A 248 -6.06 25.51 -1.24
C SER A 248 -5.48 25.68 -2.66
N ARG A 249 -5.22 26.92 -3.07
CA ARG A 249 -4.64 27.24 -4.39
C ARG A 249 -3.12 27.14 -4.30
N SER A 250 -2.49 26.33 -5.16
CA SER A 250 -1.03 26.27 -5.31
C SER A 250 -0.67 26.45 -6.78
N THR A 251 0.26 27.36 -7.07
CA THR A 251 0.81 27.64 -8.40
C THR A 251 2.20 27.04 -8.51
N LEU A 252 2.43 26.18 -9.51
CA LEU A 252 3.78 25.72 -9.87
C LEU A 252 4.55 26.91 -10.46
N HIS A 253 5.60 27.35 -9.77
CA HIS A 253 6.53 28.38 -10.25
C HIS A 253 7.84 27.72 -10.73
N ASP A 254 8.34 28.17 -11.88
CA ASP A 254 9.73 28.01 -12.32
C ASP A 254 10.35 29.41 -12.60
N PRO A 255 11.68 29.58 -12.52
CA PRO A 255 12.36 30.88 -12.49
C PRO A 255 12.60 31.51 -13.88
N ALA A 256 12.79 32.82 -13.87
CA ALA A 256 12.67 33.78 -14.97
C ALA A 256 13.79 33.81 -16.03
N LEU A 257 13.48 34.37 -17.22
CA LEU A 257 14.41 35.15 -18.03
C LEU A 257 13.69 36.29 -18.82
N ASN A 258 14.42 37.38 -19.08
CA ASN A 258 14.02 38.77 -19.36
C ASN A 258 13.42 39.12 -20.76
N SER A 259 12.46 40.07 -20.76
CA SER A 259 12.14 41.27 -21.61
C SER A 259 12.55 41.42 -23.11
N PRO A 260 11.98 42.41 -23.89
CA PRO A 260 10.56 42.81 -24.06
C PRO A 260 10.10 43.16 -25.53
N ALA A 261 8.78 43.19 -25.73
CA ALA A 261 7.90 44.07 -26.57
C ALA A 261 8.03 44.24 -28.13
N VAL A 262 6.90 44.13 -28.86
CA VAL A 262 6.13 45.20 -29.57
C VAL A 262 5.25 44.70 -30.76
N SER A 263 3.95 45.05 -30.74
CA SER A 263 2.96 45.31 -31.85
C SER A 263 2.30 44.15 -32.65
N PRO A 264 1.24 44.40 -33.47
CA PRO A 264 -0.16 44.76 -33.15
C PRO A 264 -1.20 43.79 -33.84
N PRO A 265 -2.54 43.95 -33.68
CA PRO A 265 -3.51 42.93 -34.08
C PRO A 265 -4.17 43.17 -35.45
N PRO A 266 -4.71 42.11 -36.10
CA PRO A 266 -5.93 42.26 -36.91
C PRO A 266 -6.94 41.12 -36.69
N GLN A 267 -8.19 41.44 -36.35
CA GLN A 267 -9.38 41.49 -37.23
C GLN A 267 -10.09 40.15 -37.47
N VAL A 268 -11.35 40.12 -37.00
CA VAL A 268 -12.37 39.10 -37.26
C VAL A 268 -13.10 39.42 -38.57
N PRO A 269 -13.46 38.39 -39.38
CA PRO A 269 -14.62 38.49 -40.26
C PRO A 269 -15.72 37.45 -39.92
N PRO A 270 -16.97 37.70 -40.37
CA PRO A 270 -18.15 37.15 -39.75
C PRO A 270 -18.69 35.87 -40.40
N SER A 271 -19.52 35.20 -39.60
CA SER A 271 -20.34 34.02 -39.87
C SER A 271 -21.26 34.14 -41.09
N SER A 272 -21.27 33.12 -41.95
CA SER A 272 -22.38 32.82 -42.87
C SER A 272 -23.20 31.65 -42.36
N GLN A 273 -24.50 31.89 -42.16
CA GLN A 273 -25.52 30.90 -41.81
C GLN A 273 -25.64 29.81 -42.87
N ARG A 274 -25.88 28.56 -42.44
CA ARG A 274 -26.51 27.55 -43.29
C ARG A 274 -27.40 26.64 -42.44
N ASN A 275 -28.70 26.75 -42.65
CA ASN A 275 -29.71 25.83 -42.13
C ASN A 275 -29.68 24.53 -42.93
N SER A 276 -29.82 23.38 -42.27
CA SER A 276 -30.40 22.18 -42.91
C SER A 276 -31.17 21.34 -41.90
N LYS A 277 -32.36 20.92 -42.34
CA LYS A 277 -33.35 20.14 -41.59
C LYS A 277 -33.04 18.65 -41.64
N LEU A 278 -33.46 18.01 -40.56
CA LEU A 278 -33.55 16.59 -40.24
C LEU A 278 -34.27 15.72 -41.30
N TYR A 279 -33.72 14.52 -41.55
CA TYR A 279 -34.48 13.34 -41.93
C TYR A 279 -34.01 12.14 -41.08
N ILE A 280 -34.91 11.60 -40.25
CA ILE A 280 -34.77 10.31 -39.55
C ILE A 280 -35.57 9.30 -40.34
N ILE A 281 -34.96 8.23 -40.86
CA ILE A 281 -35.67 7.00 -41.21
C ILE A 281 -34.80 5.76 -40.88
N VAL A 282 -35.27 5.02 -39.87
CA VAL A 282 -35.30 3.55 -39.70
C VAL A 282 -34.08 2.73 -40.17
N GLY A 283 -33.27 2.26 -39.19
CA GLY A 283 -32.25 1.22 -39.43
C GLY A 283 -31.48 0.75 -38.18
N VAL A 284 -32.02 0.93 -36.97
CA VAL A 284 -31.25 0.77 -35.71
C VAL A 284 -31.16 -0.68 -35.15
N PRO A 285 -32.08 -1.64 -35.39
CA PRO A 285 -31.96 -2.94 -34.72
C PRO A 285 -30.89 -3.87 -35.29
N ALA A 286 -30.61 -3.84 -36.61
CA ALA A 286 -29.67 -4.77 -37.24
C ALA A 286 -28.20 -4.32 -37.09
N GLY A 287 -27.95 -3.00 -37.07
CA GLY A 287 -26.61 -2.43 -36.95
C GLY A 287 -25.99 -2.64 -35.56
N LEU A 288 -26.80 -2.58 -34.50
CA LEU A 288 -26.33 -2.80 -33.13
C LEU A 288 -25.93 -4.26 -32.91
N GLY A 289 -26.71 -5.22 -33.42
CA GLY A 289 -26.37 -6.65 -33.33
C GLY A 289 -25.05 -6.97 -34.04
N LEU A 290 -24.85 -6.43 -35.25
CA LEU A 290 -23.61 -6.63 -36.00
C LEU A 290 -22.42 -5.96 -35.31
N PHE A 291 -22.62 -4.77 -34.73
CA PHE A 291 -21.58 -4.04 -33.99
C PHE A 291 -21.15 -4.79 -32.72
N PHE A 292 -22.09 -5.28 -31.90
CA PHE A 292 -21.77 -6.09 -30.72
C PHE A 292 -21.09 -7.42 -31.10
N SER A 293 -21.51 -8.07 -32.19
CA SER A 293 -20.90 -9.30 -32.67
C SER A 293 -19.46 -9.08 -33.15
N LEU A 294 -19.22 -8.00 -33.91
CA LEU A 294 -17.89 -7.63 -34.40
C LEU A 294 -17.00 -7.11 -33.27
N PHE A 295 -17.55 -6.42 -32.28
CA PHE A 295 -16.84 -5.98 -31.08
C PHE A 295 -16.46 -7.16 -30.18
N ALA A 296 -17.37 -8.11 -29.96
CA ALA A 296 -17.08 -9.34 -29.22
C ALA A 296 -16.05 -10.21 -29.94
N LEU A 297 -16.15 -10.35 -31.27
CA LEU A 297 -15.17 -11.06 -32.09
C LEU A 297 -13.82 -10.34 -32.08
N TRP A 298 -13.79 -9.01 -32.21
CA TRP A 298 -12.57 -8.22 -32.13
C TRP A 298 -11.95 -8.28 -30.73
N PHE A 299 -12.75 -8.24 -29.66
CA PHE A 299 -12.30 -8.39 -28.28
C PHE A 299 -11.77 -9.80 -28.02
N TRP A 300 -12.43 -10.84 -28.52
CA TRP A 300 -11.97 -12.23 -28.44
C TRP A 300 -10.66 -12.44 -29.21
N LEU A 301 -10.55 -11.91 -30.43
CA LEU A 301 -9.33 -11.94 -31.24
C LEU A 301 -8.21 -11.11 -30.60
N ARG A 302 -8.52 -9.99 -29.93
CA ARG A 302 -7.56 -9.15 -29.20
C ARG A 302 -7.06 -9.86 -27.94
N LYS A 303 -7.94 -10.50 -27.17
CA LYS A 303 -7.57 -11.30 -25.98
C LYS A 303 -6.65 -12.47 -26.37
N ARG A 304 -6.91 -13.12 -27.52
CA ARG A 304 -6.04 -14.17 -28.09
C ARG A 304 -4.66 -13.64 -28.52
N ARG A 305 -4.61 -12.49 -29.22
CA ARG A 305 -3.35 -11.86 -29.66
C ARG A 305 -2.49 -11.31 -28.51
N VAL A 306 -3.09 -10.91 -27.39
CA VAL A 306 -2.33 -10.45 -26.21
C VAL A 306 -1.62 -11.63 -25.53
N GLY A 307 -2.27 -12.80 -25.45
CA GLY A 307 -1.64 -14.03 -24.95
C GLY A 307 -0.45 -14.50 -25.78
N GLU A 308 -0.54 -14.40 -27.12
CA GLU A 308 0.56 -14.77 -28.02
C GLU A 308 1.74 -13.78 -27.99
N LYS A 309 1.50 -12.48 -27.74
CA LYS A 309 2.56 -11.46 -27.64
C LYS A 309 3.39 -11.56 -26.36
N ILE A 310 2.79 -12.01 -25.26
CA ILE A 310 3.49 -12.20 -23.97
C ILE A 310 4.52 -13.34 -24.07
N ALA A 311 4.21 -14.40 -24.84
CA ALA A 311 5.14 -15.50 -25.08
C ALA A 311 6.38 -15.11 -25.92
N GLN A 312 6.32 -14.02 -26.70
CA GLN A 312 7.39 -13.58 -27.60
C GLN A 312 8.37 -12.55 -26.99
N GLN A 313 8.15 -12.07 -25.76
CA GLN A 313 9.02 -11.07 -25.10
C GLN A 313 9.87 -11.61 -23.95
N LEU A 314 9.80 -12.91 -23.63
CA LEU A 314 10.57 -13.52 -22.56
C LEU A 314 12.03 -13.79 -23.02
N PRO A 315 13.04 -13.52 -22.16
CA PRO A 315 14.43 -13.76 -22.51
C PRO A 315 14.69 -15.25 -22.75
N HIS A 316 15.43 -15.55 -23.82
CA HIS A 316 15.70 -16.89 -24.36
C HIS A 316 16.58 -17.80 -23.45
N ASN A 317 16.85 -17.37 -22.21
CA ASN A 317 17.83 -17.97 -21.29
C ASN A 317 17.20 -18.72 -20.09
N VAL A 318 15.88 -18.87 -20.02
CA VAL A 318 15.27 -19.76 -19.02
C VAL A 318 15.24 -21.18 -19.56
N HIS A 319 15.95 -22.07 -18.87
CA HIS A 319 16.34 -23.35 -19.44
C HIS A 319 15.24 -24.41 -19.55
N ASN A 320 14.06 -24.27 -18.95
CA ASN A 320 12.97 -25.25 -19.13
C ASN A 320 11.56 -24.63 -18.97
N THR A 321 10.69 -24.88 -19.95
CA THR A 321 9.24 -24.70 -19.81
C THR A 321 8.61 -26.02 -19.38
N PHE A 322 7.81 -26.00 -18.33
CA PHE A 322 7.05 -27.16 -17.86
C PHE A 322 5.60 -27.07 -18.33
N THR A 323 4.96 -28.22 -18.50
CA THR A 323 3.50 -28.27 -18.66
C THR A 323 2.81 -28.22 -17.30
N TYR A 324 1.52 -27.86 -17.29
CA TYR A 324 0.75 -27.86 -16.05
C TYR A 324 0.61 -29.28 -15.50
N GLU A 325 0.41 -30.26 -16.38
CA GLU A 325 0.24 -31.67 -16.05
C GLU A 325 1.52 -32.26 -15.42
N GLU A 326 2.70 -31.87 -15.91
CA GLU A 326 3.98 -32.27 -15.31
C GLU A 326 4.12 -31.76 -13.88
N LEU A 327 3.76 -30.49 -13.63
CA LEU A 327 3.84 -29.90 -12.30
C LEU A 327 2.74 -30.41 -11.36
N ALA A 328 1.55 -30.68 -11.88
CA ALA A 328 0.49 -31.35 -11.13
C ALA A 328 0.96 -32.73 -10.67
N LEU A 329 1.51 -33.56 -11.57
CA LEU A 329 2.06 -34.87 -11.22
C LEU A 329 3.21 -34.75 -10.20
N ALA A 330 4.13 -33.81 -10.40
CA ALA A 330 5.28 -33.62 -9.51
C ALA A 330 4.86 -33.20 -8.08
N THR A 331 3.71 -32.52 -7.93
CA THR A 331 3.22 -31.98 -6.66
C THR A 331 2.07 -32.80 -6.05
N ASP A 332 1.78 -33.98 -6.60
CA ASP A 332 0.61 -34.79 -6.23
C ASP A 332 -0.71 -34.00 -6.35
N ASP A 333 -0.94 -33.44 -7.53
CA ASP A 333 -2.07 -32.57 -7.89
C ASP A 333 -2.22 -31.36 -6.96
N PHE A 334 -1.08 -30.70 -6.64
CA PHE A 334 -1.03 -29.57 -5.71
C PHE A 334 -1.66 -29.90 -4.34
N SER A 335 -1.43 -31.13 -3.85
CA SER A 335 -1.93 -31.63 -2.57
C SER A 335 -1.56 -30.70 -1.42
N SER A 336 -2.49 -30.50 -0.48
CA SER A 336 -2.26 -29.71 0.73
C SER A 336 -1.14 -30.29 1.61
N SER A 337 -0.85 -31.58 1.49
CA SER A 337 0.28 -32.22 2.17
C SER A 337 1.65 -31.76 1.67
N ASN A 338 1.71 -31.26 0.43
CA ASN A 338 2.90 -30.69 -0.19
C ASN A 338 2.97 -29.16 -0.06
N LEU A 339 1.99 -28.51 0.58
CA LEU A 339 1.99 -27.06 0.73
C LEU A 339 3.11 -26.61 1.68
N LEU A 340 4.07 -25.86 1.14
CA LEU A 340 5.19 -25.28 1.89
C LEU A 340 4.84 -23.91 2.49
N GLY A 341 4.00 -23.15 1.80
CA GLY A 341 3.60 -21.81 2.24
C GLY A 341 2.50 -21.19 1.40
N GLN A 342 1.77 -20.25 1.99
CA GLN A 342 0.71 -19.48 1.36
C GLN A 342 0.86 -17.99 1.75
N GLY A 343 0.74 -17.08 0.78
CA GLY A 343 0.89 -15.65 1.02
C GLY A 343 0.13 -14.75 0.04
N GLY A 344 0.46 -13.46 0.08
CA GLY A 344 -0.08 -12.46 -0.86
C GLY A 344 0.12 -12.85 -2.32
N PHE A 345 1.25 -13.50 -2.60
CA PHE A 345 1.76 -13.85 -3.93
C PHE A 345 1.28 -15.23 -4.44
N GLY A 346 0.52 -16.00 -3.65
CA GLY A 346 -0.01 -17.30 -4.06
C GLY A 346 0.38 -18.45 -3.13
N TYR A 347 0.58 -19.62 -3.71
CA TYR A 347 0.84 -20.89 -3.00
C TYR A 347 2.17 -21.48 -3.46
N VAL A 348 2.92 -22.09 -2.54
CA VAL A 348 4.17 -22.78 -2.85
C VAL A 348 4.05 -24.23 -2.43
N TYR A 349 4.28 -25.15 -3.37
CA TYR A 349 4.20 -26.58 -3.14
C TYR A 349 5.56 -27.24 -3.31
N LYS A 350 5.87 -28.24 -2.48
CA LYS A 350 6.96 -29.17 -2.73
C LYS A 350 6.57 -30.11 -3.87
N GLY A 351 7.51 -30.41 -4.75
CA GLY A 351 7.33 -31.43 -5.77
C GLY A 351 8.60 -32.21 -6.03
N VAL A 352 8.46 -33.33 -6.72
CA VAL A 352 9.58 -34.16 -7.16
C VAL A 352 9.42 -34.42 -8.66
N LEU A 353 10.38 -33.95 -9.45
CA LEU A 353 10.42 -34.19 -10.89
C LEU A 353 10.72 -35.67 -11.19
N PRO A 354 10.40 -36.18 -12.41
CA PRO A 354 10.64 -37.58 -12.78
C PRO A 354 12.10 -38.04 -12.66
N ASN A 355 13.05 -37.10 -12.73
CA ASN A 355 14.48 -37.37 -12.54
C ASN A 355 14.91 -37.43 -11.07
N GLY A 356 13.97 -37.35 -10.12
CA GLY A 356 14.21 -37.36 -8.67
C GLY A 356 14.60 -35.99 -8.10
N LYS A 357 14.65 -34.92 -8.91
CA LYS A 357 14.98 -33.58 -8.42
C LYS A 357 13.82 -33.00 -7.62
N GLU A 358 14.07 -32.66 -6.36
CA GLU A 358 13.12 -31.92 -5.53
C GLU A 358 13.03 -30.46 -5.98
N ILE A 359 11.81 -29.96 -6.07
CA ILE A 359 11.48 -28.60 -6.54
C ILE A 359 10.47 -27.92 -5.63
N ALA A 360 10.46 -26.59 -5.68
CA ALA A 360 9.40 -25.77 -5.12
C ALA A 360 8.60 -25.12 -6.26
N VAL A 361 7.30 -25.37 -6.31
CA VAL A 361 6.39 -24.86 -7.34
C VAL A 361 5.55 -23.73 -6.75
N LYS A 362 5.86 -22.49 -7.12
CA LYS A 362 5.11 -21.28 -6.75
C LYS A 362 4.00 -21.05 -7.78
N GLN A 363 2.76 -21.29 -7.38
CA GLN A 363 1.56 -20.99 -8.16
C GLN A 363 1.06 -19.59 -7.79
N LEU A 364 1.12 -18.66 -8.74
CA LEU A 364 0.63 -17.30 -8.56
C LEU A 364 -0.90 -17.25 -8.66
N LYS A 365 -1.52 -16.28 -7.99
CA LYS A 365 -2.99 -16.12 -8.00
C LYS A 365 -3.50 -15.81 -9.40
N ALA A 366 -4.28 -16.73 -9.97
CA ALA A 366 -4.86 -16.61 -11.31
C ALA A 366 -5.73 -15.35 -11.46
N GLY A 367 -5.66 -14.69 -12.62
CA GLY A 367 -6.54 -13.59 -13.01
C GLY A 367 -6.25 -12.22 -12.38
N SER A 368 -5.19 -12.05 -11.59
CA SER A 368 -4.80 -10.74 -11.04
C SER A 368 -3.76 -10.02 -11.91
N ALA A 369 -3.96 -8.73 -12.18
CA ALA A 369 -2.97 -7.91 -12.90
C ALA A 369 -1.63 -7.82 -12.15
N GLN A 370 -1.68 -7.87 -10.82
CA GLN A 370 -0.50 -7.92 -9.96
C GLN A 370 0.27 -9.24 -10.14
N GLY A 371 -0.40 -10.39 -10.11
CA GLY A 371 0.25 -11.70 -10.29
C GLY A 371 0.93 -11.86 -11.64
N GLU A 372 0.36 -11.31 -12.72
CA GLU A 372 1.04 -11.30 -14.03
C GLU A 372 2.30 -10.42 -14.01
N ARG A 373 2.25 -9.23 -13.40
CA ARG A 373 3.43 -8.36 -13.29
C ARG A 373 4.55 -9.02 -12.47
N GLU A 374 4.20 -9.66 -11.38
CA GLU A 374 5.15 -10.39 -10.53
C GLU A 374 5.77 -11.58 -11.28
N PHE A 375 4.96 -12.35 -12.01
CA PHE A 375 5.46 -13.42 -12.87
C PHE A 375 6.51 -12.89 -13.85
N GLN A 376 6.18 -11.83 -14.58
CA GLN A 376 7.08 -11.25 -15.58
C GLN A 376 8.35 -10.67 -14.94
N ALA A 377 8.21 -9.98 -13.80
CA ALA A 377 9.35 -9.44 -13.06
C ALA A 377 10.28 -10.55 -12.57
N GLU A 378 9.71 -11.61 -12.00
CA GLU A 378 10.46 -12.72 -11.44
C GLU A 378 11.18 -13.48 -12.56
N VAL A 379 10.48 -13.90 -13.64
CA VAL A 379 11.10 -14.57 -14.80
C VAL A 379 12.19 -13.71 -15.42
N LYS A 380 11.98 -12.39 -15.59
CA LYS A 380 12.98 -11.49 -16.17
C LYS A 380 14.19 -11.28 -15.27
N THR A 381 14.01 -11.24 -13.96
CA THR A 381 15.09 -10.93 -13.00
C THR A 381 15.90 -12.18 -12.68
N ILE A 382 15.24 -13.24 -12.21
CA ILE A 382 15.91 -14.44 -11.69
C ILE A 382 16.60 -15.24 -12.80
N SER A 383 16.14 -15.13 -14.04
CA SER A 383 16.78 -15.78 -15.20
C SER A 383 18.14 -15.19 -15.56
N LEU A 384 18.45 -13.98 -15.09
CA LEU A 384 19.70 -13.29 -15.36
C LEU A 384 20.75 -13.49 -14.26
N VAL A 385 20.36 -14.09 -13.13
CA VAL A 385 21.20 -14.18 -11.93
C VAL A 385 21.42 -15.63 -11.51
N HIS A 386 22.67 -15.94 -11.18
CA HIS A 386 23.03 -17.23 -10.60
C HIS A 386 24.09 -17.01 -9.53
N HIS A 387 23.73 -17.26 -8.27
CA HIS A 387 24.60 -17.00 -7.15
C HIS A 387 24.28 -17.94 -5.98
N ARG A 388 25.31 -18.38 -5.22
CA ARG A 388 25.16 -19.36 -4.14
C ARG A 388 24.13 -18.94 -3.07
N HIS A 389 24.01 -17.64 -2.83
CA HIS A 389 23.12 -17.05 -1.82
C HIS A 389 21.80 -16.51 -2.40
N LEU A 390 21.43 -16.89 -3.62
CA LEU A 390 20.12 -16.62 -4.21
C LEU A 390 19.45 -17.94 -4.58
N VAL A 391 18.12 -18.00 -4.44
CA VAL A 391 17.35 -19.16 -4.90
C VAL A 391 17.34 -19.19 -6.42
N SER A 392 17.66 -20.35 -7.01
CA SER A 392 17.73 -20.51 -8.47
C SER A 392 16.39 -20.93 -9.04
N LEU A 393 15.96 -20.24 -10.12
CA LEU A 393 14.81 -20.65 -10.92
C LEU A 393 15.21 -21.78 -11.86
N VAL A 394 14.48 -22.88 -11.79
CA VAL A 394 14.62 -24.06 -12.65
C VAL A 394 13.84 -23.89 -13.95
N GLY A 395 12.67 -23.25 -13.87
CA GLY A 395 11.82 -23.01 -15.04
C GLY A 395 10.47 -22.39 -14.68
N TYR A 396 9.55 -22.36 -15.64
CA TYR A 396 8.20 -21.84 -15.44
C TYR A 396 7.16 -22.61 -16.26
N CYS A 397 5.89 -22.43 -15.91
CA CYS A 397 4.75 -22.92 -16.67
C CYS A 397 3.72 -21.80 -16.88
N ILE A 398 3.24 -21.69 -18.12
CA ILE A 398 2.16 -20.81 -18.55
C ILE A 398 1.07 -21.70 -19.16
N SER A 399 -0.08 -21.80 -18.48
CA SER A 399 -1.22 -22.59 -18.97
C SER A 399 -2.53 -21.83 -18.72
N GLY A 400 -3.13 -21.30 -19.80
CA GLY A 400 -4.29 -20.40 -19.68
C GLY A 400 -3.98 -19.19 -18.80
N ASP A 401 -4.76 -19.00 -17.74
CA ASP A 401 -4.57 -17.94 -16.73
C ASP A 401 -3.66 -18.36 -15.57
N GLN A 402 -3.11 -19.58 -15.60
CA GLN A 402 -2.18 -20.09 -14.59
C GLN A 402 -0.76 -19.60 -14.90
N ARG A 403 -0.06 -19.17 -13.86
CA ARG A 403 1.35 -18.78 -13.87
C ARG A 403 2.06 -19.52 -12.74
N LEU A 404 2.99 -20.39 -13.10
CA LEU A 404 3.75 -21.20 -12.14
C LEU A 404 5.24 -20.98 -12.35
N LEU A 405 5.97 -20.85 -11.24
CA LEU A 405 7.42 -20.71 -11.20
C LEU A 405 8.00 -21.91 -10.46
N VAL A 406 9.07 -22.48 -11.00
CA VAL A 406 9.70 -23.71 -10.47
C VAL A 406 11.09 -23.37 -9.98
N TYR A 407 11.36 -23.59 -8.71
CA TYR A 407 12.63 -23.33 -8.04
C TYR A 407 13.29 -24.61 -7.54
N ASP A 408 14.58 -24.53 -7.27
CA ASP A 408 15.24 -25.53 -6.43
C ASP A 408 14.58 -25.56 -5.04
N PHE A 409 14.25 -26.75 -4.55
CA PHE A 409 13.71 -26.90 -3.19
C PHE A 409 14.81 -26.64 -2.16
N ILE A 410 14.51 -25.77 -1.19
CA ILE A 410 15.39 -25.49 -0.06
C ILE A 410 14.77 -26.11 1.19
N SER A 411 15.47 -27.07 1.79
CA SER A 411 14.97 -28.04 2.77
C SER A 411 14.79 -27.48 4.19
N ASN A 412 15.65 -26.56 4.62
CA ASN A 412 15.70 -26.09 6.01
C ASN A 412 14.91 -24.79 6.24
N LYS A 413 13.77 -24.64 5.54
CA LYS A 413 12.72 -23.62 5.76
C LYS A 413 13.24 -22.16 5.69
N THR A 414 12.41 -21.21 6.13
CA THR A 414 12.71 -19.77 6.15
C THR A 414 13.41 -19.35 7.43
N LEU A 415 14.15 -18.24 7.40
CA LEU A 415 14.71 -17.59 8.58
C LEU A 415 13.61 -17.22 9.59
N GLU A 416 12.44 -16.81 9.09
CA GLU A 416 11.25 -16.57 9.92
C GLU A 416 10.89 -17.77 10.81
N PHE A 417 10.92 -18.98 10.24
CA PHE A 417 10.65 -20.22 10.98
C PHE A 417 11.69 -20.44 12.08
N HIS A 418 12.97 -20.19 11.81
CA HIS A 418 14.05 -20.39 12.78
C HIS A 418 14.06 -19.35 13.92
N LEU A 419 13.54 -18.14 13.68
CA LEU A 419 13.48 -17.09 14.71
C LEU A 419 12.20 -17.14 15.55
N HIS A 420 11.08 -17.53 14.94
CA HIS A 420 9.75 -17.37 15.52
C HIS A 420 8.82 -18.58 15.37
N GLY A 421 9.31 -19.72 14.88
CA GLY A 421 8.53 -20.95 14.79
C GLY A 421 8.11 -21.47 16.16
N GLU A 422 6.92 -22.06 16.25
CA GLU A 422 6.47 -22.72 17.48
C GLU A 422 7.25 -24.03 17.68
N GLY A 423 7.72 -24.26 18.91
CA GLY A 423 8.44 -25.49 19.26
C GLY A 423 9.87 -25.60 18.73
N THR A 424 10.42 -24.56 18.09
CA THR A 424 11.81 -24.53 17.64
C THR A 424 12.75 -24.05 18.75
N SER A 425 13.91 -24.70 18.88
CA SER A 425 14.98 -24.16 19.73
C SER A 425 15.49 -22.83 19.15
N PRO A 426 15.94 -21.88 20.00
CA PRO A 426 16.49 -20.63 19.51
C PRO A 426 17.64 -20.87 18.53
N MET A 427 17.61 -20.19 17.38
CA MET A 427 18.72 -20.22 16.43
C MET A 427 20.02 -19.76 17.12
N SER A 428 21.09 -20.57 17.00
CA SER A 428 22.40 -20.29 17.61
C SER A 428 23.00 -18.99 17.08
N TRP A 429 23.89 -18.36 17.85
CA TRP A 429 24.59 -17.14 17.41
C TRP A 429 25.39 -17.35 16.12
N GLU A 430 26.15 -18.46 16.03
CA GLU A 430 26.93 -18.81 14.84
C GLU A 430 26.04 -18.88 13.59
N SER A 431 24.89 -19.56 13.70
CA SER A 431 23.92 -19.67 12.60
C SER A 431 23.32 -18.31 12.22
N ARG A 432 23.06 -17.43 13.19
CA ARG A 432 22.55 -16.07 12.94
C ARG A 432 23.57 -15.24 12.17
N LEU A 433 24.83 -15.24 12.59
CA LEU A 433 25.91 -14.52 11.92
C LEU A 433 26.16 -15.07 10.51
N LYS A 434 26.23 -16.40 10.36
CA LYS A 434 26.38 -17.06 9.06
C LYS A 434 25.25 -16.68 8.11
N THR A 435 24.01 -16.71 8.59
CA THR A 435 22.82 -16.29 7.83
C THR A 435 22.90 -14.83 7.40
N ALA A 436 23.27 -13.92 8.31
CA ALA A 436 23.43 -12.50 8.01
C ALA A 436 24.46 -12.27 6.89
N ILE A 437 25.63 -12.92 6.99
CA ILE A 437 26.69 -12.82 5.99
C ILE A 437 26.21 -13.37 4.63
N GLY A 438 25.56 -14.53 4.61
CA GLY A 438 25.07 -15.14 3.38
C GLY A 438 24.04 -14.27 2.67
N ALA A 439 23.02 -13.79 3.39
CA ALA A 439 22.01 -12.89 2.84
C ALA A 439 22.62 -11.57 2.36
N ALA A 440 23.57 -11.00 3.11
CA ALA A 440 24.28 -9.79 2.70
C ALA A 440 25.09 -10.00 1.41
N LYS A 441 25.73 -11.16 1.22
CA LYS A 441 26.44 -11.51 -0.02
C LYS A 441 25.47 -11.64 -1.20
N GLY A 442 24.30 -12.23 -1.00
CA GLY A 442 23.26 -12.31 -2.02
C GLY A 442 22.81 -10.93 -2.49
N LEU A 443 22.56 -10.02 -1.54
CA LEU A 443 22.20 -8.63 -1.84
C LEU A 443 23.34 -7.85 -2.49
N ALA A 444 24.57 -8.01 -2.01
CA ALA A 444 25.73 -7.37 -2.60
C ALA A 444 25.89 -7.73 -4.08
N TYR A 445 25.75 -9.01 -4.40
CA TYR A 445 25.78 -9.47 -5.79
C TYR A 445 24.70 -8.79 -6.66
N LEU A 446 23.47 -8.63 -6.15
CA LEU A 446 22.38 -7.94 -6.88
C LEU A 446 22.65 -6.44 -7.11
N HIS A 447 23.25 -5.77 -6.13
CA HIS A 447 23.46 -4.32 -6.15
C HIS A 447 24.76 -3.90 -6.83
N GLU A 448 25.79 -4.73 -6.74
CA GLU A 448 27.16 -4.38 -7.11
C GLU A 448 27.72 -5.20 -8.29
N ASP A 449 27.32 -6.48 -8.44
CA ASP A 449 27.89 -7.37 -9.47
C ASP A 449 26.95 -7.55 -10.68
N CYS A 450 25.67 -7.21 -10.54
CA CYS A 450 24.70 -7.22 -11.63
C CYS A 450 24.68 -5.89 -12.40
N ASN A 451 24.60 -5.95 -13.73
CA ASN A 451 24.41 -4.79 -14.58
C ASN A 451 23.32 -5.04 -15.64
N PRO A 452 22.18 -4.32 -15.60
CA PRO A 452 21.80 -3.29 -14.63
C PRO A 452 21.67 -3.84 -13.20
N LYS A 453 21.83 -2.98 -12.20
CA LYS A 453 21.65 -3.31 -10.78
C LYS A 453 20.24 -3.82 -10.54
N ILE A 454 20.08 -4.77 -9.63
CA ILE A 454 18.78 -5.35 -9.27
C ILE A 454 18.44 -4.94 -7.85
N ILE A 455 17.34 -4.22 -7.67
CA ILE A 455 16.78 -3.88 -6.36
C ILE A 455 15.68 -4.89 -6.04
N HIS A 456 15.84 -5.65 -4.95
CA HIS A 456 14.98 -6.75 -4.55
C HIS A 456 13.60 -6.28 -4.06
N ARG A 457 13.57 -5.20 -3.26
CA ARG A 457 12.39 -4.46 -2.78
C ARG A 457 11.52 -5.16 -1.73
N ASP A 458 11.65 -6.47 -1.54
CA ASP A 458 10.94 -7.23 -0.49
C ASP A 458 11.86 -8.11 0.38
N ILE A 459 12.94 -7.53 0.90
CA ILE A 459 13.83 -8.22 1.83
C ILE A 459 13.18 -8.34 3.22
N LYS A 460 13.02 -9.58 3.68
CA LYS A 460 12.44 -9.95 4.98
C LYS A 460 12.82 -11.38 5.38
N THR A 461 12.56 -11.75 6.63
CA THR A 461 12.88 -13.09 7.18
C THR A 461 12.13 -14.22 6.47
N GLU A 462 10.94 -13.96 5.94
CA GLU A 462 10.16 -14.94 5.16
C GLU A 462 10.77 -15.22 3.77
N ASN A 463 11.54 -14.28 3.23
CA ASN A 463 12.16 -14.36 1.90
C ASN A 463 13.64 -14.75 1.96
N ILE A 464 14.13 -15.18 3.12
CA ILE A 464 15.47 -15.74 3.30
C ILE A 464 15.30 -17.20 3.72
N LEU A 465 15.65 -18.11 2.82
CA LEU A 465 15.62 -19.56 3.06
C LEU A 465 16.98 -20.04 3.57
N ILE A 466 16.98 -21.10 4.35
CA ILE A 466 18.17 -21.75 4.88
C ILE A 466 18.25 -23.15 4.28
N ASP A 467 19.41 -23.56 3.77
CA ASP A 467 19.66 -24.93 3.29
C ASP A 467 20.21 -25.85 4.40
N ASP A 468 20.49 -27.11 4.05
CA ASP A 468 20.97 -28.13 5.01
C ASP A 468 22.38 -27.80 5.53
N GLU A 469 23.19 -27.08 4.75
CA GLU A 469 24.49 -26.54 5.17
C GLU A 469 24.36 -25.25 6.00
N PHE A 470 23.13 -24.83 6.32
CA PHE A 470 22.84 -23.58 7.03
C PHE A 470 23.33 -22.32 6.28
N GLU A 471 23.39 -22.37 4.96
CA GLU A 471 23.64 -21.21 4.11
C GLU A 471 22.33 -20.48 3.80
N ALA A 472 22.38 -19.15 3.85
CA ALA A 472 21.23 -18.31 3.52
C ALA A 472 21.08 -18.14 2.00
N LYS A 473 19.85 -18.22 1.52
CA LYS A 473 19.43 -17.98 0.13
C LYS A 473 18.28 -16.99 0.08
N VAL A 474 18.49 -15.85 -0.57
CA VAL A 474 17.45 -14.84 -0.80
C VAL A 474 16.51 -15.32 -1.91
N ALA A 475 15.21 -15.20 -1.67
CA ALA A 475 14.12 -15.69 -2.50
C ALA A 475 13.09 -14.59 -2.80
N ASP A 476 12.15 -14.88 -3.71
CA ASP A 476 10.99 -14.05 -4.06
C ASP A 476 11.33 -12.71 -4.74
N PHE A 477 11.57 -12.78 -6.04
CA PHE A 477 11.94 -11.64 -6.88
C PHE A 477 10.72 -10.99 -7.57
N GLY A 478 9.50 -11.33 -7.15
CA GLY A 478 8.27 -10.84 -7.78
C GLY A 478 8.13 -9.32 -7.81
N LEU A 479 8.79 -8.62 -6.88
CA LEU A 479 8.75 -7.15 -6.79
C LEU A 479 10.01 -6.45 -7.33
N ALA A 480 10.99 -7.21 -7.82
CA ALA A 480 12.31 -6.71 -8.16
C ALA A 480 12.28 -5.68 -9.32
N LYS A 481 13.25 -4.77 -9.31
CA LYS A 481 13.41 -3.71 -10.30
C LYS A 481 14.86 -3.57 -10.75
N PHE A 482 15.05 -3.26 -12.02
CA PHE A 482 16.36 -2.89 -12.56
C PHE A 482 16.60 -1.39 -12.37
N SER A 483 17.85 -1.03 -12.06
CA SER A 483 18.34 0.34 -11.97
C SER A 483 19.65 0.45 -12.75
N LEU A 484 19.78 1.45 -13.62
CA LEU A 484 21.04 1.75 -14.30
C LEU A 484 21.96 2.54 -13.36
N ASP A 485 23.27 2.50 -13.62
CA ASP A 485 24.24 3.30 -12.86
C ASP A 485 24.05 4.81 -13.04
N THR A 486 23.43 5.23 -14.15
CA THR A 486 23.06 6.62 -14.42
C THR A 486 21.83 7.08 -13.64
N ASP A 487 21.05 6.15 -13.09
CA ASP A 487 19.81 6.47 -12.40
C ASP A 487 20.11 6.96 -10.98
N THR A 488 19.53 8.10 -10.60
CA THR A 488 19.59 8.56 -9.21
C THR A 488 18.60 7.80 -8.31
N HIS A 489 17.54 7.26 -8.91
CA HIS A 489 16.49 6.45 -8.29
C HIS A 489 15.59 5.86 -9.38
N VAL A 490 14.86 4.80 -9.02
CA VAL A 490 13.75 4.25 -9.81
C VAL A 490 12.43 4.76 -9.22
N SER A 491 11.71 5.60 -9.95
CA SER A 491 10.35 6.02 -9.56
C SER A 491 9.37 4.88 -9.80
N THR A 492 8.73 4.39 -8.73
CA THR A 492 7.78 3.27 -8.83
C THR A 492 6.78 3.30 -7.68
N ARG A 493 5.64 2.60 -7.83
CA ARG A 493 4.65 2.38 -6.74
C ARG A 493 5.38 2.01 -5.45
N VAL A 494 4.87 2.37 -4.28
CA VAL A 494 5.41 1.82 -3.04
C VAL A 494 4.88 0.39 -2.87
N MET A 495 5.77 -0.60 -2.93
CA MET A 495 5.46 -2.01 -2.66
C MET A 495 6.57 -2.61 -1.79
N GLY A 496 6.24 -3.67 -1.06
CA GLY A 496 7.11 -4.33 -0.09
C GLY A 496 6.38 -4.54 1.24
N THR A 497 7.02 -5.23 2.17
CA THR A 497 6.39 -5.62 3.44
C THR A 497 6.46 -4.51 4.49
N PHE A 498 5.31 -4.20 5.13
CA PHE A 498 5.24 -3.22 6.22
C PHE A 498 6.17 -3.62 7.38
N GLY A 499 6.86 -2.63 7.97
CA GLY A 499 7.92 -2.85 8.96
C GLY A 499 9.33 -2.95 8.35
N TYR A 500 9.46 -3.28 7.06
CA TYR A 500 10.73 -3.36 6.34
C TYR A 500 10.97 -2.20 5.36
N LEU A 501 9.93 -1.42 5.03
CA LEU A 501 10.00 -0.33 4.07
C LEU A 501 10.90 0.81 4.55
N ALA A 502 11.87 1.19 3.71
CA ALA A 502 12.70 2.37 3.96
C ALA A 502 11.86 3.66 4.02
N PRO A 503 12.13 4.57 4.97
CA PRO A 503 11.29 5.74 5.21
C PRO A 503 11.19 6.70 4.01
N GLU A 504 12.31 6.92 3.30
CA GLU A 504 12.35 7.76 2.10
C GLU A 504 11.63 7.13 0.91
N TYR A 505 11.76 5.81 0.75
CA TYR A 505 11.06 5.09 -0.31
C TYR A 505 9.56 5.07 -0.03
N ALA A 506 9.17 4.78 1.21
CA ALA A 506 7.80 4.91 1.63
C ALA A 506 7.31 6.34 1.33
N ALA A 507 7.98 7.38 1.82
CA ALA A 507 7.55 8.77 1.69
C ALA A 507 7.46 9.28 0.24
N SER A 508 8.38 8.87 -0.64
CA SER A 508 8.55 9.51 -1.96
C SER A 508 8.31 8.61 -3.17
N GLY A 509 8.21 7.28 -2.99
CA GLY A 509 8.17 6.32 -4.10
C GLY A 509 9.49 6.18 -4.87
N LYS A 510 10.55 6.89 -4.44
CA LYS A 510 11.89 6.83 -5.04
C LYS A 510 12.63 5.62 -4.50
N LEU A 511 12.70 4.57 -5.31
CA LEU A 511 13.37 3.32 -4.96
C LEU A 511 14.86 3.40 -5.32
N THR A 512 15.72 2.93 -4.41
CA THR A 512 17.17 2.79 -4.64
C THR A 512 17.63 1.47 -4.01
N GLU A 513 18.85 1.04 -4.29
CA GLU A 513 19.48 -0.10 -3.60
C GLU A 513 19.58 0.13 -2.08
N LYS A 514 19.64 1.41 -1.65
CA LYS A 514 19.60 1.77 -0.22
C LYS A 514 18.27 1.46 0.47
N SER A 515 17.20 1.24 -0.29
CA SER A 515 15.95 0.74 0.26
C SER A 515 16.10 -0.71 0.76
N ASP A 516 16.77 -1.57 -0.01
CA ASP A 516 17.08 -2.94 0.40
C ASP A 516 18.05 -2.97 1.58
N VAL A 517 19.02 -2.05 1.62
CA VAL A 517 19.95 -1.91 2.76
C VAL A 517 19.18 -1.64 4.07
N PHE A 518 18.14 -0.78 4.02
CA PHE A 518 17.30 -0.53 5.19
C PHE A 518 16.52 -1.78 5.60
N SER A 519 15.86 -2.45 4.65
CA SER A 519 15.12 -3.68 4.91
C SER A 519 16.03 -4.78 5.49
N PHE A 520 17.26 -4.90 4.98
CA PHE A 520 18.27 -5.78 5.55
C PHE A 520 18.68 -5.37 6.97
N GLY A 521 18.79 -4.07 7.26
CA GLY A 521 18.98 -3.57 8.61
C GLY A 521 17.89 -4.02 9.59
N VAL A 522 16.64 -4.09 9.14
CA VAL A 522 15.53 -4.65 9.92
C VAL A 522 15.71 -6.16 10.14
N VAL A 523 16.18 -6.91 9.14
CA VAL A 523 16.55 -8.33 9.30
C VAL A 523 17.66 -8.51 10.34
N LEU A 524 18.70 -7.66 10.32
CA LEU A 524 19.75 -7.69 11.34
C LEU A 524 19.20 -7.42 12.75
N LEU A 525 18.27 -6.47 12.91
CA LEU A 525 17.63 -6.24 14.20
C LEU A 525 16.85 -7.45 14.70
N GLN A 526 16.18 -8.19 13.82
CA GLN A 526 15.49 -9.43 14.21
C GLN A 526 16.48 -10.53 14.62
N LEU A 527 17.59 -10.66 13.89
CA LEU A 527 18.68 -11.59 14.25
C LEU A 527 19.30 -11.23 15.61
N ILE A 528 19.51 -9.95 15.91
CA ILE A 528 20.07 -9.51 17.20
C ILE A 528 19.06 -9.75 18.34
N THR A 529 17.80 -9.37 18.13
CA THR A 529 16.81 -9.20 19.22
C THR A 529 15.87 -10.38 19.40
N GLY A 530 15.72 -11.23 18.38
CA GLY A 530 14.68 -12.26 18.33
C GLY A 530 13.24 -11.72 18.31
N ARG A 531 13.04 -10.42 18.06
CA ARG A 531 11.73 -9.76 18.02
C ARG A 531 11.21 -9.68 16.60
N ARG A 532 9.89 -9.67 16.44
CA ARG A 532 9.22 -9.40 15.17
C ARG A 532 9.29 -7.89 14.85
N PRO A 533 9.23 -7.47 13.57
CA PRO A 533 9.33 -6.06 13.19
C PRO A 533 8.16 -5.20 13.71
N VAL A 534 6.99 -5.82 13.86
CA VAL A 534 5.75 -5.20 14.35
C VAL A 534 5.09 -6.14 15.36
N ASP A 535 4.87 -5.67 16.59
CA ASP A 535 4.20 -6.44 17.65
C ASP A 535 2.68 -6.22 17.58
N LYS A 536 1.96 -7.23 17.08
CA LYS A 536 0.48 -7.19 16.93
C LYS A 536 -0.26 -7.27 18.28
N THR A 537 0.42 -7.55 19.38
CA THR A 537 -0.20 -7.80 20.69
C THR A 537 -0.29 -6.57 21.59
N ARG A 538 0.29 -5.44 21.19
CA ARG A 538 0.30 -4.18 21.97
C ARG A 538 -0.58 -3.13 21.27
N PRO A 539 -1.86 -2.96 21.67
CA PRO A 539 -2.82 -2.14 20.92
C PRO A 539 -2.59 -0.61 21.02
N PHE A 540 -1.58 -0.15 21.78
CA PHE A 540 -1.44 1.28 22.14
C PHE A 540 0.01 1.79 22.25
N ARG A 541 0.98 1.16 21.56
CA ARG A 541 2.31 1.77 21.35
C ARG A 541 2.80 1.53 19.94
N ASP A 542 2.84 2.62 19.17
CA ASP A 542 3.74 2.82 18.05
C ASP A 542 5.17 2.49 18.49
N ASP A 543 5.68 1.31 18.14
CA ASP A 543 7.12 1.05 18.19
C ASP A 543 7.44 0.02 17.12
N SER A 544 7.76 0.50 15.91
CA SER A 544 8.53 -0.30 14.96
C SER A 544 9.79 -0.82 15.68
N ILE A 545 10.23 -2.05 15.39
CA ILE A 545 11.50 -2.57 15.95
C ILE A 545 12.66 -1.58 15.75
N VAL A 546 12.63 -0.81 14.67
CA VAL A 546 13.63 0.22 14.36
C VAL A 546 13.55 1.40 15.33
N GLU A 547 12.34 1.88 15.65
CA GLU A 547 12.13 3.02 16.55
C GLU A 547 12.50 2.64 17.99
N TRP A 548 12.08 1.45 18.42
CA TRP A 548 12.44 0.89 19.72
C TRP A 548 13.96 0.64 19.85
N ALA A 549 14.60 0.09 18.82
CA ALA A 549 16.02 -0.25 18.87
C ALA A 549 16.93 0.98 18.78
N ARG A 550 16.53 2.05 18.08
CA ARG A 550 17.38 3.22 17.81
C ARG A 550 18.12 3.78 19.05
N PRO A 551 17.46 4.10 20.17
CA PRO A 551 18.17 4.59 21.37
C PRO A 551 19.14 3.54 21.95
N LEU A 552 18.78 2.25 21.90
CA LEU A 552 19.61 1.16 22.42
C LEU A 552 20.85 0.91 21.55
N LEU A 553 20.71 1.03 20.22
CA LEU A 553 21.83 0.95 19.28
C LEU A 553 22.83 2.06 19.54
N THR A 554 22.36 3.30 19.73
CA THR A 554 23.24 4.44 20.06
C THR A 554 23.99 4.19 21.37
N GLN A 555 23.27 3.77 22.42
CA GLN A 555 23.87 3.46 23.71
C GLN A 555 24.94 2.36 23.60
N ALA A 556 24.66 1.29 22.87
CA ALA A 556 25.61 0.19 22.66
C ALA A 556 26.88 0.66 21.92
N LEU A 557 26.74 1.53 20.92
CA LEU A 557 27.87 2.03 20.13
C LEU A 557 28.70 3.10 20.84
N GLU A 558 28.15 3.77 21.85
CA GLU A 558 28.86 4.76 22.69
C GLU A 558 29.59 4.13 23.89
N GLY A 559 29.74 2.79 23.90
CA GLY A 559 30.40 2.04 24.97
C GLY A 559 29.48 1.61 26.12
N GLY A 560 28.15 1.76 25.95
CA GLY A 560 27.15 1.24 26.88
C GLY A 560 26.89 -0.26 26.70
N SER A 561 26.12 -0.83 27.63
CA SER A 561 25.67 -2.24 27.53
C SER A 561 24.71 -2.44 26.35
N PHE A 562 24.84 -3.57 25.66
CA PHE A 562 23.90 -4.03 24.65
C PHE A 562 23.00 -5.19 25.15
N SER A 563 23.04 -5.52 26.44
CA SER A 563 22.21 -6.58 27.05
C SER A 563 20.72 -6.39 26.78
N ASP A 564 20.26 -5.15 26.69
CA ASP A 564 18.84 -4.81 26.59
C ASP A 564 18.29 -4.95 25.16
N ILE A 565 19.17 -5.08 24.16
CA ILE A 565 18.79 -5.30 22.76
C ILE A 565 18.96 -6.75 22.32
N VAL A 566 19.88 -7.50 22.94
CA VAL A 566 20.16 -8.89 22.54
C VAL A 566 19.01 -9.82 22.93
N ASP A 567 18.73 -10.79 22.06
CA ASP A 567 17.74 -11.84 22.29
C ASP A 567 18.05 -12.57 23.62
N PRO A 568 17.17 -12.51 24.63
CA PRO A 568 17.42 -13.13 25.93
C PRO A 568 17.46 -14.66 25.86
N ARG A 569 17.08 -15.26 24.73
CA ARG A 569 17.15 -16.70 24.48
C ARG A 569 18.51 -17.16 23.95
N LEU A 570 19.44 -16.25 23.64
CA LEU A 570 20.80 -16.61 23.23
C LEU A 570 21.63 -16.98 24.47
N GLU A 571 22.13 -18.23 24.49
CA GLU A 571 22.92 -18.75 25.61
C GLU A 571 24.40 -18.35 25.54
N ASP A 572 24.97 -18.30 24.34
CA ASP A 572 26.37 -17.92 24.09
C ASP A 572 26.50 -17.15 22.76
N TYR A 573 27.33 -16.11 22.76
CA TYR A 573 27.68 -15.32 21.58
C TYR A 573 28.99 -14.56 21.81
N ASN A 574 29.72 -14.28 20.73
CA ASN A 574 30.93 -13.48 20.81
C ASN A 574 30.56 -11.98 20.92
N PRO A 575 30.95 -11.27 22.01
CA PRO A 575 30.61 -9.86 22.19
C PRO A 575 31.12 -8.94 21.06
N SER A 576 32.30 -9.24 20.50
CA SER A 576 32.89 -8.43 19.43
C SER A 576 32.09 -8.57 18.13
N GLU A 577 31.64 -9.78 17.79
CA GLU A 577 30.80 -10.04 16.62
C GLU A 577 29.41 -9.42 16.81
N MET A 578 28.87 -9.46 18.04
CA MET A 578 27.59 -8.84 18.37
C MET A 578 27.65 -7.32 18.18
N VAL A 579 28.68 -6.66 18.72
CA VAL A 579 28.90 -5.21 18.51
C VAL A 579 29.01 -4.88 17.03
N GLN A 580 29.68 -5.74 16.25
CA GLN A 580 29.81 -5.56 14.81
C GLN A 580 28.45 -5.64 14.09
N MET A 581 27.61 -6.64 14.42
CA MET A 581 26.27 -6.76 13.84
C MET A 581 25.35 -5.60 14.26
N ILE A 582 25.47 -5.13 15.51
CA ILE A 582 24.78 -3.93 16.03
C ILE A 582 25.19 -2.69 15.22
N ALA A 583 26.49 -2.50 14.97
CA ALA A 583 26.99 -1.39 14.17
C ALA A 583 26.42 -1.43 12.75
N CYS A 584 26.44 -2.60 12.09
CA CYS A 584 25.81 -2.81 10.80
C CYS A 584 24.31 -2.47 10.81
N ALA A 585 23.56 -3.00 11.78
CA ALA A 585 22.13 -2.73 11.91
C ALA A 585 21.87 -1.21 12.06
N ALA A 586 22.62 -0.54 12.93
CA ALA A 586 22.48 0.89 13.21
C ALA A 586 22.72 1.76 11.97
N VAL A 587 23.75 1.46 11.17
CA VAL A 587 24.04 2.24 9.94
C VAL A 587 23.06 1.92 8.81
N CYS A 588 22.58 0.68 8.71
CA CYS A 588 21.59 0.28 7.71
C CYS A 588 20.21 0.92 7.95
N VAL A 589 19.77 1.06 9.20
CA VAL A 589 18.45 1.64 9.55
C VAL A 589 18.45 3.17 9.74
N ARG A 590 19.49 3.85 9.25
CA ARG A 590 19.54 5.33 9.23
C ARG A 590 18.40 5.89 8.38
N ILE A 591 17.84 7.02 8.82
CA ILE A 591 16.71 7.67 8.14
C ILE A 591 17.14 8.15 6.75
N SER A 592 18.35 8.72 6.62
CA SER A 592 18.88 9.16 5.34
C SER A 592 19.50 7.99 4.56
N ALA A 593 18.96 7.69 3.37
CA ALA A 593 19.49 6.68 2.45
C ALA A 593 20.97 6.92 2.08
N ARG A 594 21.38 8.19 1.95
CA ARG A 594 22.77 8.56 1.61
C ARG A 594 23.77 8.18 2.70
N GLN A 595 23.31 8.06 3.95
CA GLN A 595 24.14 7.67 5.08
C GLN A 595 24.15 6.17 5.34
N ARG A 596 23.47 5.38 4.50
CA ARG A 596 23.50 3.91 4.56
C ARG A 596 24.66 3.39 3.71
N PRO A 597 25.36 2.35 4.18
CA PRO A 597 26.49 1.76 3.44
C PRO A 597 26.02 1.04 2.17
N ARG A 598 26.98 0.66 1.34
CA ARG A 598 26.77 -0.36 0.29
C ARG A 598 26.72 -1.76 0.90
N MET A 599 26.07 -2.70 0.23
CA MET A 599 25.94 -4.06 0.78
C MET A 599 27.29 -4.78 0.87
N ILE A 600 28.21 -4.54 -0.07
CA ILE A 600 29.58 -5.05 0.04
C ILE A 600 30.33 -4.59 1.30
N GLN A 601 30.07 -3.37 1.79
CA GLN A 601 30.65 -2.88 3.05
C GLN A 601 30.04 -3.61 4.25
N VAL A 602 28.72 -3.84 4.22
CA VAL A 602 28.02 -4.64 5.23
C VAL A 602 28.57 -6.07 5.28
N VAL A 603 28.85 -6.69 4.12
CA VAL A 603 29.47 -8.03 4.06
C VAL A 603 30.84 -8.04 4.73
N ARG A 604 31.72 -7.09 4.40
CA ARG A 604 33.07 -6.99 4.99
C ARG A 604 33.01 -6.77 6.50
N ALA A 605 32.08 -5.92 6.94
CA ALA A 605 31.84 -5.65 8.33
C ALA A 605 31.40 -6.89 9.10
N LEU A 606 30.36 -7.59 8.63
CA LEU A 606 29.85 -8.81 9.29
C LEU A 606 30.88 -9.94 9.28
N ALA A 607 31.73 -10.02 8.26
CA ALA A 607 32.81 -11.01 8.18
C ALA A 607 34.04 -10.69 9.05
N GLY A 608 34.02 -9.58 9.81
CA GLY A 608 35.14 -9.17 10.67
C GLY A 608 36.32 -8.51 9.93
N ASN A 609 36.16 -8.17 8.64
CA ASN A 609 37.21 -7.55 7.82
C ASN A 609 37.22 -6.01 7.92
N LEU A 610 36.24 -5.40 8.58
CA LEU A 610 36.18 -3.97 8.91
C LEU A 610 35.81 -3.84 10.38
N SER A 611 36.44 -2.95 11.14
CA SER A 611 36.06 -2.73 12.55
C SER A 611 34.74 -1.96 12.66
N ALA A 612 34.04 -2.06 13.79
CA ALA A 612 32.80 -1.31 14.05
C ALA A 612 33.02 0.21 13.91
N GLU A 613 34.20 0.69 14.33
CA GLU A 613 34.58 2.10 14.16
C GLU A 613 34.78 2.47 12.70
N ASP A 614 35.41 1.59 11.90
CA ASP A 614 35.60 1.81 10.47
C ASP A 614 34.28 1.76 9.71
N VAL A 615 33.35 0.90 10.11
CA VAL A 615 31.98 0.90 9.57
C VAL A 615 31.28 2.24 9.83
N LEU A 616 31.52 2.85 10.99
CA LEU A 616 30.97 4.16 11.33
C LEU A 616 31.70 5.30 10.59
N LYS A 617 33.01 5.16 10.31
CA LYS A 617 33.90 6.16 9.68
C LYS A 617 33.95 6.11 8.14
N GLU A 618 33.98 4.95 7.49
CA GLU A 618 33.99 4.82 6.02
C GLU A 618 32.75 5.50 5.41
N ILE A 619 31.63 5.50 6.12
CA ILE A 619 30.39 6.17 5.72
C ILE A 619 30.52 7.70 5.71
N THR A 620 31.46 8.27 6.48
CA THR A 620 31.77 9.71 6.42
C THR A 620 32.76 10.08 5.31
N ALA A 621 33.65 9.16 4.91
CA ALA A 621 34.70 9.43 3.91
C ALA A 621 34.18 9.40 2.46
N ASP A 622 33.22 8.53 2.13
CA ASP A 622 32.61 8.48 0.79
C ASP A 622 31.76 9.72 0.44
N ASN A 623 31.41 10.54 1.45
CA ASN A 623 30.75 11.84 1.25
C ASN A 623 31.73 12.96 0.86
N THR A 624 33.04 12.77 1.05
CA THR A 624 34.07 13.78 0.70
C THR A 624 34.67 13.61 -0.70
N THR A 625 34.59 12.41 -1.29
CA THR A 625 35.22 12.09 -2.59
C THR A 625 34.41 12.50 -3.82
N PHE A 626 33.19 13.05 -3.66
CA PHE A 626 32.39 13.63 -4.76
C PHE A 626 32.34 15.16 -4.76
N HIS A 627 33.12 15.83 -3.89
CA HIS A 627 33.21 17.29 -3.84
C HIS A 627 34.60 17.79 -4.21
N GLU A 628 34.94 17.71 -5.50
CA GLU A 628 35.96 18.57 -6.10
C GLU A 628 35.49 19.06 -7.47
N SER A 629 34.62 20.09 -7.46
CA SER A 629 34.77 21.27 -8.31
C SER A 629 33.65 22.30 -8.08
N SER A 630 34.07 23.55 -7.90
CA SER A 630 33.33 24.82 -7.87
C SER A 630 32.53 25.19 -6.60
N ASP A 631 33.25 25.94 -5.76
CA ASP A 631 32.84 27.03 -4.88
C ASP A 631 31.42 27.60 -5.06
N TYR A 632 30.66 27.70 -3.96
CA TYR A 632 30.16 28.98 -3.43
C TYR A 632 29.56 28.80 -2.02
N ASN A 633 29.94 29.74 -1.13
CA ASN A 633 29.50 29.84 0.26
C ASN A 633 27.97 29.87 0.44
N SER A 634 27.44 29.02 1.31
CA SER A 634 26.26 29.35 2.15
C SER A 634 26.20 28.45 3.39
N SER A 635 27.04 28.76 4.38
CA SER A 635 26.82 28.34 5.76
C SER A 635 25.61 29.09 6.32
N GLY A 636 24.43 28.48 6.36
CA GLY A 636 23.26 29.17 6.93
C GLY A 636 21.91 28.46 7.03
N GLN A 637 21.67 27.29 6.42
CA GLN A 637 20.30 26.71 6.37
C GLN A 637 20.11 25.35 7.05
N ASN A 638 21.17 24.63 7.42
CA ASN A 638 21.05 23.26 7.96
C ASN A 638 20.70 23.14 9.47
N LYS A 639 20.38 24.24 10.16
CA LYS A 639 19.91 24.21 11.56
C LYS A 639 18.41 24.51 11.72
N GLU A 640 17.74 25.00 10.68
CA GLU A 640 16.32 25.34 10.74
C GLU A 640 15.40 24.20 10.28
N GLU A 641 15.82 23.37 9.31
CA GLU A 641 15.04 22.21 8.87
C GLU A 641 15.01 21.07 9.91
N SER A 642 16.12 20.80 10.60
CA SER A 642 16.13 19.83 11.71
C SER A 642 15.34 20.30 12.94
N LYS A 643 15.21 21.62 13.16
CA LYS A 643 14.35 22.18 14.21
C LYS A 643 12.87 22.23 13.82
N LYS A 644 12.54 22.38 12.54
CA LYS A 644 11.17 22.25 12.02
C LYS A 644 10.70 20.79 12.06
N LEU A 645 11.55 19.82 11.70
CA LEU A 645 11.22 18.39 11.77
C LEU A 645 11.06 17.90 13.23
N GLY A 646 11.88 18.40 14.17
CA GLY A 646 11.72 18.12 15.61
C GLY A 646 10.46 18.72 16.23
N LYS A 647 10.01 19.91 15.78
CA LYS A 647 8.75 20.53 16.25
C LYS A 647 7.50 19.86 15.68
N VAL A 648 7.57 19.32 14.45
CA VAL A 648 6.47 18.54 13.87
C VAL A 648 6.25 17.26 14.68
N ILE A 649 7.31 16.55 15.10
CA ILE A 649 7.21 15.32 15.90
C ILE A 649 6.69 15.58 17.33
N GLN A 650 7.06 16.69 17.97
CA GLN A 650 6.56 17.02 19.32
C GLN A 650 5.05 17.36 19.34
N THR A 651 4.47 17.76 18.20
CA THR A 651 3.03 18.03 18.07
C THR A 651 2.22 16.74 17.95
N TYR A 652 2.83 15.64 17.47
CA TYR A 652 2.19 14.32 17.44
C TYR A 652 2.01 13.72 18.84
N THR A 653 2.88 14.02 19.81
CA THR A 653 2.75 13.51 21.19
C THR A 653 1.70 14.21 22.05
N HIS A 654 1.11 15.34 21.62
CA HIS A 654 0.11 16.08 22.41
C HIS A 654 -1.32 15.96 21.89
N SER A 655 -1.56 15.36 20.72
CA SER A 655 -2.89 15.28 20.11
C SER A 655 -3.69 14.01 20.45
N THR A 656 -3.15 13.07 21.24
CA THR A 656 -3.86 11.86 21.69
C THR A 656 -4.32 11.92 23.15
N GLY A 657 -4.09 13.02 23.85
CA GLY A 657 -4.57 13.23 25.21
C GLY A 657 -5.61 14.33 25.29
N MET A 658 -6.87 14.08 24.89
CA MET A 658 -8.08 14.78 25.39
C MET A 658 -9.35 14.07 24.90
N TYR A 659 -9.81 13.08 25.68
CA TYR A 659 -11.24 12.81 25.91
C TYR A 659 -11.35 12.16 27.30
N SER A 660 -11.14 12.97 28.34
CA SER A 660 -11.71 12.73 29.66
C SER A 660 -12.65 13.89 29.93
N THR A 661 -13.95 13.62 29.90
CA THR A 661 -14.95 14.51 30.48
C THR A 661 -15.97 13.68 31.23
N ASN A 662 -15.77 13.67 32.55
CA ASN A 662 -16.77 13.93 33.59
C ASN A 662 -18.24 13.70 33.19
N THR A 663 -18.83 12.67 33.77
CA THR A 663 -20.25 12.67 34.11
C THR A 663 -20.37 12.59 35.63
N SER A 664 -20.67 13.74 36.24
CA SER A 664 -21.08 13.83 37.64
C SER A 664 -22.54 14.29 37.69
N GLU A 665 -23.31 13.53 38.47
CA GLU A 665 -24.51 13.90 39.22
C GLU A 665 -25.86 14.08 38.49
N LEU A 666 -26.74 13.10 38.69
CA LEU A 666 -28.03 13.14 39.40
C LEU A 666 -28.53 11.66 39.44
N ALA A 667 -29.07 11.04 40.49
CA ALA A 667 -29.64 11.50 41.73
C ALA A 667 -29.60 10.35 42.78
N SER A 668 -29.66 10.78 44.03
CA SER A 668 -29.81 10.04 45.29
C SER A 668 -30.99 9.07 45.38
N THR A 669 -30.81 7.93 46.06
CA THR A 669 -31.62 7.50 47.22
C THR A 669 -31.00 6.29 47.96
N SER A 670 -30.66 6.55 49.23
CA SER A 670 -30.77 5.69 50.43
C SER A 670 -30.88 4.16 50.30
N SER A 671 -30.00 3.42 50.99
CA SER A 671 -30.32 2.80 52.30
C SER A 671 -29.14 2.00 52.85
N SER A 672 -28.90 2.20 54.14
CA SER A 672 -27.90 1.61 55.01
C SER A 672 -28.45 0.40 55.78
N GLU A 673 -27.56 -0.23 56.56
CA GLU A 673 -27.76 -1.34 57.53
C GLU A 673 -27.60 -2.73 56.90
N SER A 674 -26.71 -3.61 57.33
CA SER A 674 -26.27 -4.07 58.67
C SER A 674 -25.09 -5.06 58.39
N GLN A 675 -24.19 -5.52 59.27
CA GLN A 675 -24.18 -5.72 60.72
C GLN A 675 -22.73 -6.07 61.15
N GLN A 676 -22.41 -5.76 62.40
CA GLN A 676 -21.20 -6.11 63.15
C GLN A 676 -20.96 -7.62 63.32
N GLU A 677 -19.68 -8.00 63.47
CA GLU A 677 -19.09 -8.58 64.70
C GLU A 677 -18.15 -9.80 64.55
N ASN A 678 -17.16 -9.81 65.46
CA ASN A 678 -16.22 -10.86 65.91
C ASN A 678 -14.86 -10.96 65.18
N ILE A 679 -13.65 -10.75 65.72
CA ILE A 679 -12.98 -10.72 67.06
C ILE A 679 -11.83 -11.76 67.08
N LEU A 680 -10.65 -11.32 67.59
CA LEU A 680 -9.53 -12.05 68.23
C LEU A 680 -8.29 -12.54 67.41
N LYS A 681 -7.26 -11.66 67.44
CA LYS A 681 -5.83 -11.85 67.83
C LYS A 681 -5.19 -13.24 67.88
N LEU A 682 -3.97 -13.33 67.32
CA LEU A 682 -2.68 -13.67 67.98
C LEU A 682 -1.57 -13.25 66.99
N GLY A 683 -0.58 -12.40 67.27
CA GLY A 683 0.47 -12.48 68.29
C GLY A 683 1.79 -12.94 67.62
N ASN A 684 2.58 -12.06 66.98
CA ASN A 684 3.71 -11.23 67.49
C ASN A 684 5.12 -11.84 67.33
N LEU A 685 6.06 -10.98 66.88
CA LEU A 685 7.53 -10.94 67.09
C LEU A 685 8.42 -11.94 66.31
N LYS A 686 9.24 -11.49 65.34
CA LYS A 686 10.54 -10.75 65.44
C LYS A 686 11.66 -11.49 66.19
N GLN A 687 12.72 -11.83 65.45
CA GLN A 687 14.15 -11.67 65.81
C GLN A 687 14.95 -11.83 64.51
N ALA A 688 15.53 -10.77 63.94
CA ALA A 688 16.76 -10.05 64.32
C ALA A 688 18.05 -10.77 63.87
N ARG A 689 18.56 -10.38 62.69
CA ARG A 689 19.87 -9.72 62.56
C ARG A 689 19.91 -8.89 61.29
#